data_AF-A0A7C5E4K9-F1
#
_entry.id   AF-A0A7C5E4K9-F1
#
_cell.length_a   1.000
_cell.length_b   1.000
_cell.length_c   1.000
_cell.angle_alpha   90.00
_cell.angle_beta   90.00
_cell.angle_gamma   90.00
#
_symmetry.space_group_name_H-M   'P 1'
#
loop_
_entity.id
_entity.type
_entity.pdbx_description
1 polymer ?
#
loop_
_entity_poly.entity_id
_entity_poly.type
_entity_poly.pdbx_seq_one_letter_code
_entity_poly.pdbx_strand_id
1 'polypeptide(L)'
;MYRQEVFNVLLAQLLQERGAVSAPENIIKLGVGKGRKMPDVIVTFRGLRTALEGEVDDQSHAGDKALASARQRVETGIAHIGVAVIYPQELRNEAFEHLKEKLAAVKLSIAIVTESQSTGFVGGNVDYLESALRNAFEHLVQEDIVTQAVEALDKGIEDFASLIAHKRGVVGRAAHVLGIRQLSEAGNPDQFSTEECWAISRIAGLVLVNAMIFQEILTEDYPRIPPLSRLIAADPFSYGQLIELWDFVIHKIDYYPIFFIARELLLDFGGTVNLKDLMPLVLTTGRIMGLKAALRHDLMGRIYHRLLVEAKYLGTYYTSIPAATLLLKLALRPAAWPLEPSDLAEVRRLRIADLSCGTGTLLMAAADAITDNYISAAAGRQQPIDANQLQAALVEEMLHGYDVLPSAIHLTASSLAMRSPGTAFKNMNLFSLPLGGPDSWLGSVEYLTGSNIQIATDISGATPATQQATPSALQEVLLAPLPDLDLVAINPPFTRSVGGNLLFGSVPAAEREKMQKKLARLLKETKALANTTAGLGSVFVAIAHRFIKPGGRLALVLPKTLLSGEAWGKTRELIQRHYEVEFILASHDPGRWNFSESTDLSETLLVAVKNQPGKTAKNGRVIAVNLWHNPRTTFEALAVAQALTENGVPDLESGQGALNLFIGEHKIGEAVALPWRELNSLLKLAPEALNGLDPAKISGSDWSLPVNFAQTDLARAAYYLEKGQVWLPGYDIVGHIPLCPLSDFGTLGPDRRDIHDGFSLSQTPTAYPCLWGHDAGEVVTLAQTPNHYLAPLPQAKEGRNLRKVKDLWPLAGRVAIVERLRLNSHKLLAVKFPELVLSNVWWTFCTKQEFQNDAFEKALVLWLNSTFNLLLLLAHREETEGAWIGFKKPTLGGLPVLDLSSLQPAQLDRLAAVYDRVAGEALATFARMGEDPVRLEIDRAIAEVLGLPDLAALRRLLAQEPVICLKKLG
;
A
#
# COMPACT_ATOMS: atom_id res chain seq x y z
N MET A 1 3.37 50.43 -19.19
CA MET A 1 4.15 49.29 -19.66
C MET A 1 4.16 48.22 -18.59
N TYR A 2 3.47 47.11 -18.81
CA TYR A 2 3.49 45.96 -17.89
C TYR A 2 4.82 45.22 -17.99
N ARG A 3 5.24 44.58 -16.89
CA ARG A 3 6.43 43.73 -16.84
C ARG A 3 6.02 42.26 -16.99
N GLN A 4 6.99 41.38 -17.28
CA GLN A 4 6.76 39.95 -17.53
C GLN A 4 6.09 39.21 -16.36
N GLU A 5 6.36 39.61 -15.13
CA GLU A 5 5.78 39.02 -13.93
C GLU A 5 4.25 39.17 -13.91
N VAL A 6 3.73 40.26 -14.50
CA VAL A 6 2.28 40.47 -14.65
C VAL A 6 1.68 39.44 -15.60
N PHE A 7 2.38 39.16 -16.71
CA PHE A 7 1.91 38.21 -17.71
C PHE A 7 1.95 36.78 -17.18
N ASN A 8 2.97 36.40 -16.39
CA ASN A 8 3.03 35.08 -15.75
C ASN A 8 1.85 34.84 -14.80
N VAL A 9 1.47 35.85 -14.00
CA VAL A 9 0.31 35.75 -13.09
C VAL A 9 -0.99 35.62 -13.89
N LEU A 10 -1.18 36.44 -14.93
CA LEU A 10 -2.37 36.34 -15.78
C LEU A 10 -2.44 35.02 -16.54
N LEU A 11 -1.31 34.48 -16.99
CA LEU A 11 -1.22 33.18 -17.64
C LEU A 11 -1.60 32.05 -16.67
N ALA A 12 -1.11 32.08 -15.42
CA ALA A 12 -1.52 31.12 -14.39
C ALA A 12 -3.03 31.19 -14.09
N GLN A 13 -3.61 32.40 -14.01
CA GLN A 13 -5.05 32.55 -13.85
C GLN A 13 -5.84 31.99 -15.04
N LEU A 14 -5.38 32.23 -16.27
CA LEU A 14 -6.02 31.69 -17.49
C LEU A 14 -5.96 30.16 -17.56
N LEU A 15 -4.87 29.55 -17.09
CA LEU A 15 -4.75 28.09 -16.98
C LEU A 15 -5.65 27.53 -15.87
N GLN A 16 -5.79 28.24 -14.76
CA GLN A 16 -6.67 27.84 -13.66
C GLN A 16 -8.16 27.94 -14.04
N GLU A 17 -8.57 28.99 -14.75
CA GLU A 17 -9.94 29.13 -15.28
C GLU A 17 -10.34 28.02 -16.25
N ARG A 18 -9.34 27.43 -16.94
CA ARG A 18 -9.50 26.23 -17.78
C ARG A 18 -9.50 24.93 -16.98
N GLY A 19 -9.26 24.98 -15.66
CA GLY A 19 -9.10 23.80 -14.81
C GLY A 19 -7.80 23.02 -15.07
N ALA A 20 -6.84 23.59 -15.81
CA ALA A 20 -5.59 22.92 -16.16
C ALA A 20 -4.63 22.86 -14.95
N VAL A 21 -4.54 23.95 -14.18
CA VAL A 21 -3.61 24.07 -13.04
C VAL A 21 -4.33 24.57 -11.79
N SER A 22 -3.75 24.27 -10.63
CA SER A 22 -4.13 24.83 -9.33
C SER A 22 -3.08 25.86 -8.91
N ALA A 23 -3.50 27.08 -8.55
CA ALA A 23 -2.60 28.15 -8.13
C ALA A 23 -2.92 28.60 -6.69
N PRO A 24 -1.92 28.96 -5.86
CA PRO A 24 -2.14 29.51 -4.53
C PRO A 24 -3.05 30.74 -4.55
N GLU A 25 -3.96 30.87 -3.58
CA GLU A 25 -4.94 31.98 -3.50
C GLU A 25 -4.30 33.38 -3.57
N ASN A 26 -3.07 33.54 -3.10
CA ASN A 26 -2.37 34.82 -3.14
C ASN A 26 -1.98 35.23 -4.57
N ILE A 27 -1.68 34.26 -5.46
CA ILE A 27 -1.47 34.50 -6.89
C ILE A 27 -2.79 34.91 -7.55
N ILE A 28 -3.92 34.37 -7.08
CA ILE A 28 -5.27 34.67 -7.56
C ILE A 28 -5.72 36.07 -7.12
N LYS A 29 -5.47 36.44 -5.85
CA LYS A 29 -5.92 37.70 -5.22
C LYS A 29 -5.01 38.91 -5.49
N LEU A 30 -3.89 38.72 -6.19
CA LEU A 30 -2.95 39.80 -6.52
C LEU A 30 -3.59 40.79 -7.52
N GLY A 31 -4.21 41.84 -6.97
CA GLY A 31 -4.52 43.05 -7.73
C GLY A 31 -3.23 43.69 -8.22
N VAL A 32 -3.12 43.88 -9.54
CA VAL A 32 -1.94 44.47 -10.21
C VAL A 32 -1.84 45.96 -9.91
N GLY A 33 -1.41 46.30 -8.70
CA GLY A 33 -1.05 47.67 -8.33
C GLY A 33 0.29 48.06 -8.96
N LYS A 34 0.34 49.22 -9.64
CA LYS A 34 1.59 49.80 -10.16
C LYS A 34 2.59 49.99 -9.01
N GLY A 35 3.65 49.18 -8.96
CA GLY A 35 4.80 49.41 -8.09
C GLY A 35 5.18 48.31 -7.09
N ARG A 36 4.49 47.16 -7.03
CA ARG A 36 4.93 46.01 -6.22
C ARG A 36 5.83 45.07 -7.03
N LYS A 37 6.91 44.54 -6.40
CA LYS A 37 7.61 43.35 -6.91
C LYS A 37 6.58 42.23 -7.05
N MET A 38 6.48 41.62 -8.24
CA MET A 38 5.52 40.55 -8.53
C MET A 38 6.22 39.18 -8.51
N PRO A 39 5.50 38.10 -8.17
CA PRO A 39 6.08 36.80 -7.81
C PRO A 39 6.67 36.02 -8.99
N ASP A 40 7.62 35.13 -8.66
CA ASP A 40 7.87 33.90 -9.43
C ASP A 40 6.61 33.02 -9.38
N VAL A 41 6.14 32.54 -10.54
CA VAL A 41 4.84 31.85 -10.62
C VAL A 41 5.05 30.35 -10.68
N ILE A 42 4.78 29.67 -9.56
CA ILE A 42 4.72 28.20 -9.47
C ILE A 42 3.27 27.78 -9.28
N VAL A 43 2.78 26.93 -10.16
CA VAL A 43 1.43 26.34 -10.13
C VAL A 43 1.54 24.82 -10.02
N THR A 44 0.45 24.16 -9.63
CA THR A 44 0.37 22.70 -9.55
C THR A 44 -0.41 22.15 -10.73
N PHE A 45 0.22 21.31 -11.56
CA PHE A 45 -0.39 20.59 -12.67
C PHE A 45 -0.37 19.09 -12.36
N ARG A 46 -1.51 18.45 -12.10
CA ARG A 46 -1.60 17.01 -11.80
C ARG A 46 -0.66 16.54 -10.67
N GLY A 47 -0.53 17.36 -9.62
CA GLY A 47 0.33 17.16 -8.46
C GLY A 47 1.77 17.59 -8.69
N LEU A 48 2.10 18.06 -9.90
CA LEU A 48 3.44 18.49 -10.28
C LEU A 48 3.61 20.00 -10.15
N ARG A 49 4.64 20.41 -9.39
CA ARG A 49 5.13 21.79 -9.40
C ARG A 49 5.55 22.18 -10.81
N THR A 50 4.93 23.23 -11.33
CA THR A 50 5.13 23.76 -12.67
C THR A 50 5.52 25.22 -12.56
N ALA A 51 6.76 25.57 -12.92
CA ALA A 51 7.25 26.94 -12.91
C ALA A 51 6.97 27.62 -14.25
N LEU A 52 6.37 28.82 -14.22
CA LEU A 52 6.16 29.66 -15.40
C LEU A 52 7.23 30.76 -15.42
N GLU A 53 8.16 30.63 -16.37
CA GLU A 53 9.28 31.55 -16.57
C GLU A 53 9.08 32.30 -17.89
N GLY A 54 8.95 33.62 -17.80
CA GLY A 54 8.43 34.43 -18.89
C GLY A 54 9.30 35.63 -19.18
N GLU A 55 9.57 35.87 -20.46
CA GLU A 55 10.31 37.03 -20.96
C GLU A 55 9.50 37.73 -22.05
N VAL A 56 9.79 39.00 -22.34
CA VAL A 56 9.13 39.74 -23.43
C VAL A 56 10.07 39.84 -24.63
N ASP A 57 9.55 39.72 -25.84
CA ASP A 57 10.34 39.65 -27.09
C ASP A 57 11.17 40.91 -27.40
N ASP A 58 10.85 42.06 -26.79
CA ASP A 58 11.63 43.30 -26.88
C ASP A 58 12.96 43.25 -26.10
N GLN A 59 13.19 42.19 -25.31
CA GLN A 59 14.44 42.00 -24.57
C GLN A 59 15.48 41.22 -25.37
N SER A 60 16.74 41.66 -25.30
CA SER A 60 17.87 40.93 -25.88
C SER A 60 17.98 39.53 -25.28
N HIS A 61 18.05 38.51 -26.13
CA HIS A 61 18.15 37.10 -25.74
C HIS A 61 16.98 36.61 -24.84
N ALA A 62 15.77 37.16 -25.03
CA ALA A 62 14.58 36.77 -24.26
C ALA A 62 14.36 35.25 -24.22
N GLY A 63 14.48 34.57 -25.36
CA GLY A 63 14.31 33.11 -25.43
C GLY A 63 15.35 32.34 -24.63
N ASP A 64 16.64 32.71 -24.75
CA ASP A 64 17.73 32.04 -24.04
C ASP A 64 17.59 32.23 -22.52
N LYS A 65 17.19 33.43 -22.07
CA LYS A 65 16.95 33.74 -20.66
C LYS A 65 15.78 32.94 -20.10
N ALA A 66 14.62 32.96 -20.75
CA ALA A 66 13.44 32.22 -20.30
C ALA A 66 13.73 30.72 -20.21
N LEU A 67 14.43 30.17 -21.21
CA LEU A 67 14.79 28.76 -21.24
C LEU A 67 15.83 28.39 -20.17
N ALA A 68 16.83 29.24 -19.94
CA ALA A 68 17.82 29.04 -18.88
C ALA A 68 17.18 29.08 -17.49
N SER A 69 16.29 30.04 -17.23
CA SER A 69 15.52 30.10 -15.98
C SER A 69 14.66 28.84 -15.77
N ALA A 70 13.88 28.44 -16.79
CA ALA A 70 13.06 27.24 -16.71
C ALA A 70 13.88 25.97 -16.47
N ARG A 71 15.05 25.84 -17.12
CA ARG A 71 16.00 24.75 -16.86
C ARG A 71 16.54 24.77 -15.45
N GLN A 72 16.96 25.94 -14.97
CA GLN A 72 17.48 26.09 -13.63
C GLN A 72 16.44 25.66 -12.58
N ARG A 73 15.15 26.03 -12.72
CA ARG A 73 14.10 25.61 -11.78
C ARG A 73 13.95 24.09 -11.70
N VAL A 74 14.04 23.41 -12.83
CA VAL A 74 13.98 21.94 -12.90
C VAL A 74 15.25 21.31 -12.33
N GLU A 75 16.43 21.83 -12.68
CA GLU A 75 17.72 21.33 -12.21
C GLU A 75 17.91 21.50 -10.70
N THR A 76 17.35 22.55 -10.11
CA THR A 76 17.40 22.78 -8.65
C THR A 76 16.26 22.10 -7.88
N GLY A 77 15.41 21.28 -8.54
CA GLY A 77 14.29 20.58 -7.89
C GLY A 77 13.13 21.47 -7.42
N ILE A 78 13.07 22.73 -7.86
CA ILE A 78 12.01 23.68 -7.49
C ILE A 78 10.70 23.33 -8.22
N ALA A 79 10.80 22.84 -9.46
CA ALA A 79 9.67 22.43 -10.27
C ALA A 79 9.97 21.13 -11.02
N HIS A 80 8.95 20.28 -11.18
CA HIS A 80 9.05 19.09 -12.03
C HIS A 80 8.94 19.47 -13.52
N ILE A 81 8.22 20.56 -13.82
CA ILE A 81 8.02 21.11 -15.16
C ILE A 81 8.40 22.60 -15.15
N GLY A 82 9.31 23.00 -16.03
CA GLY A 82 9.60 24.40 -16.34
C GLY A 82 8.93 24.80 -17.65
N VAL A 83 8.20 25.91 -17.66
CA VAL A 83 7.59 26.47 -18.86
C VAL A 83 8.30 27.78 -19.18
N ALA A 84 9.05 27.82 -20.28
CA ALA A 84 9.62 29.03 -20.83
C ALA A 84 8.64 29.66 -21.82
N VAL A 85 8.24 30.92 -21.58
CA VAL A 85 7.27 31.65 -22.41
C VAL A 85 7.89 32.97 -22.88
N ILE A 86 7.75 33.28 -24.17
CA ILE A 86 8.04 34.60 -24.71
C ILE A 86 6.73 35.30 -25.04
N TYR A 87 6.49 36.42 -24.37
CA TYR A 87 5.34 37.29 -24.57
C TYR A 87 5.62 38.31 -25.68
N PRO A 88 4.64 38.59 -26.56
CA PRO A 88 4.78 39.69 -27.53
C PRO A 88 4.80 41.07 -26.88
N GLN A 89 5.67 41.98 -27.33
CA GLN A 89 5.80 43.34 -26.81
C GLN A 89 4.50 44.15 -26.85
N GLU A 90 3.60 43.82 -27.79
CA GLU A 90 2.31 44.49 -27.94
C GLU A 90 1.47 44.43 -26.66
N LEU A 91 1.61 43.36 -25.86
CA LEU A 91 0.90 43.20 -24.59
C LEU A 91 1.31 44.25 -23.54
N ARG A 92 2.51 44.82 -23.65
CA ARG A 92 3.02 45.79 -22.67
C ARG A 92 2.22 47.10 -22.63
N ASN A 93 1.57 47.45 -23.74
CA ASN A 93 0.90 48.74 -23.93
C ASN A 93 -0.63 48.64 -23.94
N GLU A 94 -1.17 47.44 -23.74
CA GLU A 94 -2.62 47.23 -23.68
C GLU A 94 -3.30 47.83 -22.46
N ALA A 95 -4.59 48.11 -22.57
CA ALA A 95 -5.41 48.47 -21.42
C ALA A 95 -5.59 47.24 -20.51
N PHE A 96 -5.43 47.42 -19.19
CA PHE A 96 -5.49 46.31 -18.23
C PHE A 96 -6.78 45.47 -18.35
N GLU A 97 -7.91 46.14 -18.58
CA GLU A 97 -9.24 45.54 -18.70
C GLU A 97 -9.31 44.51 -19.84
N HIS A 98 -8.56 44.75 -20.93
CA HIS A 98 -8.51 43.86 -22.10
C HIS A 98 -7.26 42.96 -22.11
N LEU A 99 -6.32 43.15 -21.17
CA LEU A 99 -5.02 42.49 -21.20
C LEU A 99 -5.14 40.97 -21.07
N LYS A 100 -6.03 40.49 -20.18
CA LYS A 100 -6.24 39.05 -19.95
C LYS A 100 -6.90 38.37 -21.16
N GLU A 101 -7.90 39.01 -21.75
CA GLU A 101 -8.55 38.54 -22.99
C GLU A 101 -7.56 38.52 -24.15
N LYS A 102 -6.75 39.58 -24.33
CA LYS A 102 -5.74 39.62 -25.38
C LYS A 102 -4.65 38.57 -25.16
N LEU A 103 -4.20 38.35 -23.92
CA LEU A 103 -3.23 37.31 -23.58
C LEU A 103 -3.76 35.90 -23.88
N ALA A 104 -5.06 35.65 -23.69
CA ALA A 104 -5.67 34.37 -24.01
C ALA A 104 -5.65 34.07 -25.52
N ALA A 105 -5.80 35.09 -26.35
CA ALA A 105 -5.89 34.96 -27.81
C ALA A 105 -4.55 35.09 -28.55
N VAL A 106 -3.54 35.72 -27.94
CA VAL A 106 -2.27 35.99 -28.61
C VAL A 106 -1.43 34.71 -28.80
N LYS A 107 -0.62 34.70 -29.85
CA LYS A 107 0.37 33.65 -30.08
C LYS A 107 1.60 33.90 -29.20
N LEU A 108 1.81 33.02 -28.24
CA LEU A 108 2.96 32.93 -27.36
C LEU A 108 4.01 32.01 -27.99
N SER A 109 5.29 32.23 -27.68
CA SER A 109 6.34 31.26 -28.00
C SER A 109 6.67 30.47 -26.75
N ILE A 110 6.39 29.17 -26.76
CA ILE A 110 6.40 28.31 -25.57
C ILE A 110 7.42 27.18 -25.74
N ALA A 111 8.20 26.92 -24.71
CA ALA A 111 9.03 25.72 -24.58
C ALA A 111 8.81 25.09 -23.20
N ILE A 112 8.66 23.77 -23.18
CA ILE A 112 8.58 22.94 -21.97
C ILE A 112 9.94 22.30 -21.69
N VAL A 113 10.34 22.36 -20.43
CA VAL A 113 11.50 21.70 -19.85
C VAL A 113 11.04 20.75 -18.76
N THR A 114 11.48 19.51 -18.82
CA THR A 114 11.30 18.51 -17.76
C THR A 114 12.66 17.91 -17.41
N GLU A 115 12.65 16.94 -16.51
CA GLU A 115 13.85 16.17 -16.19
C GLU A 115 14.40 15.34 -17.35
N SER A 116 13.53 14.86 -18.24
CA SER A 116 13.86 13.95 -19.33
C SER A 116 14.04 14.66 -20.67
N GLN A 117 13.41 15.82 -20.86
CA GLN A 117 13.37 16.50 -22.15
C GLN A 117 13.36 18.02 -22.04
N SER A 118 13.87 18.68 -23.08
CA SER A 118 13.71 20.11 -23.33
C SER A 118 13.18 20.26 -24.75
N THR A 119 11.98 20.79 -24.89
CA THR A 119 11.42 21.12 -26.20
C THR A 119 12.02 22.42 -26.73
N GLY A 120 12.01 22.61 -28.05
CA GLY A 120 12.27 23.90 -28.67
C GLY A 120 11.07 24.84 -28.53
N PHE A 121 11.28 26.13 -28.79
CA PHE A 121 10.20 27.11 -28.81
C PHE A 121 9.21 26.83 -29.95
N VAL A 122 7.94 26.69 -29.61
CA VAL A 122 6.82 26.52 -30.55
C VAL A 122 5.80 27.62 -30.31
N GLY A 123 5.30 28.23 -31.39
CA GLY A 123 4.30 29.28 -31.30
C GLY A 123 2.87 28.72 -31.13
N GLY A 124 2.19 29.07 -30.04
CA GLY A 124 0.81 28.65 -29.74
C GLY A 124 0.13 29.58 -28.72
N ASN A 125 -1.16 29.39 -28.46
CA ASN A 125 -1.92 30.14 -27.45
C ASN A 125 -1.94 29.39 -26.09
N VAL A 126 -2.79 29.83 -25.16
CA VAL A 126 -2.94 29.17 -23.84
C VAL A 126 -3.45 27.73 -23.96
N ASP A 127 -4.31 27.44 -24.93
CA ASP A 127 -4.84 26.08 -25.14
C ASP A 127 -3.75 25.12 -25.68
N TYR A 128 -2.83 25.66 -26.49
CA TYR A 128 -1.62 24.93 -26.87
C TYR A 128 -0.72 24.66 -25.65
N LEU A 129 -0.54 25.63 -24.74
CA LEU A 129 0.23 25.41 -23.52
C LEU A 129 -0.37 24.29 -22.66
N GLU A 130 -1.69 24.26 -22.49
CA GLU A 130 -2.37 23.17 -21.78
C GLU A 130 -2.09 21.82 -22.44
N SER A 131 -2.18 21.74 -23.77
CA SER A 131 -1.86 20.52 -24.53
C SER A 131 -0.39 20.13 -24.40
N ALA A 132 0.53 21.10 -24.38
CA ALA A 132 1.95 20.87 -24.19
C ALA A 132 2.26 20.34 -22.77
N LEU A 133 1.58 20.85 -21.74
CA LEU A 133 1.67 20.33 -20.37
C LEU A 133 1.14 18.90 -20.25
N ARG A 134 0.00 18.60 -20.92
CA ARG A 134 -0.55 17.23 -20.97
C ARG A 134 0.44 16.26 -21.62
N ASN A 135 1.02 16.62 -22.76
CA ASN A 135 2.03 15.79 -23.45
C ASN A 135 3.29 15.61 -22.60
N ALA A 136 3.73 16.66 -21.89
CA ALA A 136 4.87 16.59 -21.00
C ALA A 136 4.61 15.62 -19.83
N PHE A 137 3.41 15.65 -19.25
CA PHE A 137 2.99 14.71 -18.21
C PHE A 137 2.91 13.27 -18.71
N GLU A 138 2.33 13.03 -19.90
CA GLU A 138 2.28 11.68 -20.49
C GLU A 138 3.68 11.09 -20.68
N HIS A 139 4.65 11.91 -21.10
CA HIS A 139 6.04 11.47 -21.24
C HIS A 139 6.72 11.24 -19.88
N LEU A 140 6.42 12.04 -18.86
CA LEU A 140 6.91 11.81 -17.49
C LEU A 140 6.36 10.50 -16.90
N VAL A 141 5.07 10.20 -17.12
CA VAL A 141 4.42 8.97 -16.65
C VAL A 141 5.03 7.71 -17.28
N GLN A 142 5.59 7.78 -18.49
CA GLN A 142 6.28 6.64 -19.12
C GLN A 142 7.56 6.24 -18.39
N GLU A 143 8.23 7.18 -17.68
CA GLU A 143 9.48 6.94 -16.95
C GLU A 143 10.59 6.23 -17.78
N ASP A 144 10.62 6.38 -19.11
CA ASP A 144 11.49 5.61 -20.01
C ASP A 144 12.97 5.61 -19.59
N ILE A 145 13.48 6.76 -19.14
CA ILE A 145 14.88 6.90 -18.69
C ILE A 145 15.14 6.13 -17.40
N VAL A 146 14.18 6.16 -16.45
CA VAL A 146 14.29 5.40 -15.18
C VAL A 146 14.26 3.91 -15.47
N THR A 147 13.29 3.46 -16.28
CA THR A 147 13.17 2.05 -16.67
C THR A 147 14.46 1.56 -17.33
N GLN A 148 15.00 2.32 -18.31
CA GLN A 148 16.26 1.95 -18.98
C GLN A 148 17.45 1.89 -18.01
N ALA A 149 17.56 2.85 -17.08
CA ALA A 149 18.63 2.86 -16.09
C ALA A 149 18.53 1.67 -15.14
N VAL A 150 17.33 1.36 -14.66
CA VAL A 150 17.05 0.24 -13.78
C VAL A 150 17.31 -1.09 -14.48
N GLU A 151 16.84 -1.31 -15.71
CA GLU A 151 17.13 -2.52 -16.48
C GLU A 151 18.63 -2.73 -16.72
N ALA A 152 19.36 -1.65 -17.04
CA ALA A 152 20.81 -1.72 -17.22
C ALA A 152 21.53 -2.11 -15.92
N LEU A 153 21.05 -1.58 -14.79
CA LEU A 153 21.56 -1.86 -13.47
C LEU A 153 21.28 -3.28 -13.01
N ASP A 154 20.03 -3.73 -13.13
CA ASP A 154 19.61 -5.04 -12.69
C ASP A 154 20.35 -6.13 -13.46
N LYS A 155 20.50 -5.94 -14.77
CA LYS A 155 21.37 -6.79 -15.60
C LYS A 155 22.82 -6.81 -15.11
N GLY A 156 23.39 -5.65 -14.77
CA GLY A 156 24.74 -5.55 -14.22
C GLY A 156 24.93 -6.29 -12.90
N ILE A 157 23.93 -6.19 -12.01
CA ILE A 157 23.89 -6.88 -10.71
C ILE A 157 23.72 -8.38 -10.89
N GLU A 158 22.87 -8.82 -11.83
CA GLU A 158 22.67 -10.24 -12.16
C GLU A 158 23.92 -10.87 -12.76
N ASP A 159 24.57 -10.17 -13.71
CA ASP A 159 25.83 -10.58 -14.30
C ASP A 159 26.89 -10.74 -13.20
N PHE A 160 27.02 -9.77 -12.29
CA PHE A 160 27.90 -9.86 -11.13
C PHE A 160 27.56 -11.04 -10.20
N ALA A 161 26.29 -11.19 -9.83
CA ALA A 161 25.86 -12.24 -8.91
C ALA A 161 26.12 -13.64 -9.49
N SER A 162 25.97 -13.82 -10.80
CA SER A 162 26.30 -15.09 -11.47
C SER A 162 27.78 -15.49 -11.31
N LEU A 163 28.68 -14.50 -11.26
CA LEU A 163 30.13 -14.70 -11.09
C LEU A 163 30.54 -14.95 -9.63
N ILE A 164 29.70 -14.58 -8.66
CA ILE A 164 30.03 -14.67 -7.23
C ILE A 164 29.27 -15.79 -6.51
N ALA A 165 28.01 -16.07 -6.87
CA ALA A 165 27.12 -16.96 -6.12
C ALA A 165 27.65 -18.40 -5.95
N HIS A 166 28.50 -18.88 -6.85
CA HIS A 166 29.12 -20.19 -6.77
C HIS A 166 30.35 -20.23 -5.82
N LYS A 167 30.90 -19.07 -5.44
CA LYS A 167 32.05 -18.92 -4.54
C LYS A 167 31.60 -18.88 -3.08
N ARG A 168 31.16 -20.03 -2.54
CA ARG A 168 30.53 -20.14 -1.20
C ARG A 168 31.27 -19.41 -0.07
N GLY A 169 32.61 -19.47 -0.04
CA GLY A 169 33.40 -18.77 0.99
C GLY A 169 33.36 -17.24 0.88
N VAL A 170 33.28 -16.69 -0.34
CA VAL A 170 33.10 -15.25 -0.58
C VAL A 170 31.70 -14.82 -0.14
N VAL A 171 30.70 -15.62 -0.50
CA VAL A 171 29.30 -15.37 -0.13
C VAL A 171 29.09 -15.40 1.39
N GLY A 172 29.74 -16.34 2.09
CA GLY A 172 29.68 -16.39 3.56
C GLY A 172 30.25 -15.14 4.23
N ARG A 173 31.37 -14.62 3.73
CA ARG A 173 31.94 -13.35 4.22
C ARG A 173 31.06 -12.15 3.87
N ALA A 174 30.52 -12.09 2.66
CA ALA A 174 29.57 -11.06 2.26
C ALA A 174 28.32 -11.06 3.16
N ALA A 175 27.79 -12.23 3.51
CA ALA A 175 26.66 -12.36 4.43
C ALA A 175 26.98 -11.80 5.82
N HIS A 176 28.20 -12.06 6.32
CA HIS A 176 28.67 -11.52 7.58
C HIS A 176 28.72 -9.98 7.57
N VAL A 177 29.36 -9.39 6.54
CA VAL A 177 29.43 -7.93 6.35
C VAL A 177 28.04 -7.30 6.24
N LEU A 178 27.11 -7.98 5.56
CA LEU A 178 25.73 -7.51 5.39
C LEU A 178 24.82 -7.76 6.60
N GLY A 179 25.31 -8.41 7.65
CA GLY A 179 24.55 -8.75 8.86
C GLY A 179 23.49 -9.84 8.67
N ILE A 180 23.60 -10.66 7.62
CA ILE A 180 22.63 -11.71 7.27
C ILE A 180 22.97 -12.98 8.05
N ARG A 181 22.05 -13.39 8.94
CA ARG A 181 22.20 -14.62 9.74
C ARG A 181 21.72 -15.85 8.98
N GLN A 182 22.40 -16.98 9.19
CA GLN A 182 22.06 -18.26 8.57
C GLN A 182 20.88 -18.93 9.29
N LEU A 183 19.91 -19.42 8.51
CA LEU A 183 18.74 -20.17 8.98
C LEU A 183 19.00 -21.67 8.82
N SER A 184 19.63 -22.36 9.78
CA SER A 184 19.77 -23.83 9.67
C SER A 184 18.81 -24.57 10.61
N GLU A 185 17.95 -25.42 10.04
CA GLU A 185 17.17 -26.44 10.75
C GLU A 185 17.64 -27.89 10.42
N ALA A 186 18.62 -28.09 9.52
CA ALA A 186 19.10 -29.43 9.15
C ALA A 186 20.60 -29.50 8.75
N GLY A 187 21.43 -30.07 9.63
CA GLY A 187 22.45 -31.06 9.24
C GLY A 187 23.84 -30.63 8.74
N ASN A 188 24.09 -29.38 8.32
CA ASN A 188 25.47 -28.94 8.07
C ASN A 188 25.66 -27.43 8.35
N PRO A 189 26.37 -27.05 9.44
CA PRO A 189 26.43 -25.67 9.92
C PRO A 189 27.17 -24.66 9.01
N ASP A 190 27.75 -25.08 7.89
CA ASP A 190 28.65 -24.24 7.08
C ASP A 190 28.13 -23.84 5.68
N GLN A 191 26.86 -24.08 5.31
CA GLN A 191 26.38 -23.82 3.94
C GLN A 191 25.00 -23.15 3.84
N PHE A 192 24.95 -21.98 3.18
CA PHE A 192 23.74 -21.36 2.67
C PHE A 192 23.16 -22.18 1.51
N SER A 193 21.83 -22.13 1.28
CA SER A 193 21.20 -22.67 0.08
C SER A 193 21.68 -21.94 -1.18
N THR A 194 21.45 -22.53 -2.36
CA THR A 194 21.82 -21.89 -3.63
C THR A 194 21.04 -20.60 -3.86
N GLU A 195 19.76 -20.57 -3.48
CA GLU A 195 18.92 -19.37 -3.56
C GLU A 195 19.44 -18.26 -2.63
N GLU A 196 19.77 -18.59 -1.37
CA GLU A 196 20.37 -17.64 -0.43
C GLU A 196 21.72 -17.11 -0.93
N CYS A 197 22.56 -17.96 -1.52
CA CYS A 197 23.84 -17.51 -2.06
C CYS A 197 23.69 -16.55 -3.23
N TRP A 198 22.73 -16.81 -4.13
CA TRP A 198 22.39 -15.90 -5.22
C TRP A 198 21.92 -14.55 -4.68
N ALA A 199 21.03 -14.61 -3.69
CA ALA A 199 20.48 -13.48 -2.98
C ALA A 199 21.55 -12.58 -2.35
N ILE A 200 22.41 -13.14 -1.51
CA ILE A 200 23.51 -12.42 -0.86
C ILE A 200 24.42 -11.76 -1.91
N SER A 201 24.70 -12.46 -3.02
CA SER A 201 25.56 -11.95 -4.09
C SER A 201 24.94 -10.74 -4.80
N ARG A 202 23.63 -10.74 -5.06
CA ARG A 202 22.94 -9.59 -5.64
C ARG A 202 22.91 -8.39 -4.68
N ILE A 203 22.67 -8.61 -3.38
CA ILE A 203 22.76 -7.52 -2.37
C ILE A 203 24.16 -6.92 -2.35
N ALA A 204 25.22 -7.75 -2.35
CA ALA A 204 26.59 -7.26 -2.40
C ALA A 204 26.87 -6.45 -3.68
N GLY A 205 26.38 -6.92 -4.84
CA GLY A 205 26.49 -6.22 -6.12
C GLY A 205 25.81 -4.85 -6.10
N LEU A 206 24.63 -4.77 -5.49
CA LEU A 206 23.89 -3.52 -5.31
C LEU A 206 24.67 -2.52 -4.44
N VAL A 207 25.20 -2.96 -3.29
CA VAL A 207 26.00 -2.10 -2.40
C VAL A 207 27.23 -1.56 -3.13
N LEU A 208 27.92 -2.41 -3.90
CA LEU A 208 29.12 -2.03 -4.64
C LEU A 208 28.82 -1.07 -5.80
N VAL A 209 27.82 -1.36 -6.63
CA VAL A 209 27.46 -0.47 -7.75
C VAL A 209 26.96 0.87 -7.24
N ASN A 210 26.26 0.90 -6.10
CA ASN A 210 25.84 2.14 -5.46
C ASN A 210 27.04 3.02 -5.06
N ALA A 211 28.03 2.44 -4.39
CA ALA A 211 29.25 3.16 -4.03
C ALA A 211 30.02 3.67 -5.28
N MET A 212 30.05 2.88 -6.36
CA MET A 212 30.68 3.29 -7.62
C MET A 212 29.96 4.46 -8.30
N ILE A 213 28.62 4.44 -8.34
CA ILE A 213 27.81 5.55 -8.86
C ILE A 213 28.03 6.80 -8.02
N PHE A 214 28.02 6.68 -6.69
CA PHE A 214 28.21 7.82 -5.81
C PHE A 214 29.61 8.42 -5.94
N GLN A 215 30.63 7.57 -6.10
CA GLN A 215 31.98 8.05 -6.40
C GLN A 215 31.99 8.93 -7.64
N GLU A 216 31.32 8.52 -8.73
CA GLU A 216 31.25 9.31 -9.96
C GLU A 216 30.51 10.64 -9.75
N ILE A 217 29.42 10.65 -8.99
CA ILE A 217 28.69 11.90 -8.65
C ILE A 217 29.61 12.86 -7.89
N LEU A 218 30.36 12.36 -6.91
CA LEU A 218 31.27 13.20 -6.13
C LEU A 218 32.43 13.79 -6.95
N THR A 219 32.71 13.28 -8.16
CA THR A 219 33.78 13.86 -8.99
C THR A 219 33.49 15.29 -9.44
N GLU A 220 32.21 15.69 -9.50
CA GLU A 220 31.80 17.04 -9.88
C GLU A 220 32.16 18.06 -8.79
N ASP A 221 31.94 17.70 -7.51
CA ASP A 221 32.14 18.59 -6.37
C ASP A 221 33.53 18.46 -5.74
N TYR A 222 34.20 17.32 -5.88
CA TYR A 222 35.46 17.00 -5.22
C TYR A 222 36.57 16.62 -6.22
N PRO A 223 37.44 17.57 -6.62
CA PRO A 223 38.49 17.34 -7.62
C PRO A 223 39.52 16.25 -7.26
N ARG A 224 39.58 15.84 -5.98
CA ARG A 224 40.47 14.78 -5.49
C ARG A 224 39.93 13.38 -5.75
N ILE A 225 38.64 13.25 -6.04
CA ILE A 225 38.03 11.97 -6.39
C ILE A 225 38.18 11.79 -7.90
N PRO A 226 38.94 10.79 -8.37
CA PRO A 226 39.05 10.52 -9.79
C PRO A 226 37.79 9.80 -10.31
N PRO A 227 37.40 10.03 -11.57
CA PRO A 227 36.38 9.21 -12.21
C PRO A 227 36.84 7.75 -12.31
N LEU A 228 35.89 6.83 -12.26
CA LEU A 228 36.12 5.38 -12.28
C LEU A 228 36.89 4.97 -13.54
N SER A 229 36.61 5.62 -14.68
CA SER A 229 37.35 5.45 -15.94
C SER A 229 38.86 5.64 -15.79
N ARG A 230 39.30 6.59 -14.96
CA ARG A 230 40.71 6.86 -14.69
C ARG A 230 41.35 5.81 -13.78
N LEU A 231 40.58 5.27 -12.84
CA LEU A 231 41.03 4.17 -11.98
C LEU A 231 41.20 2.88 -12.79
N ILE A 232 40.25 2.56 -13.66
CA ILE A 232 40.31 1.35 -14.52
C ILE A 232 41.47 1.44 -15.52
N ALA A 233 41.77 2.63 -16.01
CA ALA A 233 42.88 2.87 -16.94
C ALA A 233 44.26 2.83 -16.26
N ALA A 234 44.34 2.83 -14.92
CA ALA A 234 45.59 2.65 -14.21
C ALA A 234 46.10 1.21 -14.39
N ASP A 235 47.40 1.05 -14.62
CA ASP A 235 48.05 -0.26 -14.75
C ASP A 235 49.10 -0.46 -13.65
N PRO A 236 48.95 -1.46 -12.75
CA PRO A 236 47.78 -2.35 -12.63
C PRO A 236 46.64 -1.68 -11.86
N PHE A 237 45.41 -1.83 -12.38
CA PHE A 237 44.19 -1.55 -11.61
C PHE A 237 44.21 -2.47 -10.39
N SER A 238 43.99 -1.93 -9.18
CA SER A 238 44.07 -2.70 -7.94
C SER A 238 42.86 -2.39 -7.06
N TYR A 239 42.31 -3.43 -6.43
CA TYR A 239 41.31 -3.29 -5.36
C TYR A 239 41.77 -2.30 -4.29
N GLY A 240 43.07 -2.27 -4.02
CA GLY A 240 43.67 -1.35 -3.04
C GLY A 240 43.40 0.11 -3.36
N GLN A 241 43.39 0.52 -4.63
CA GLN A 241 43.12 1.91 -5.00
C GLN A 241 41.66 2.32 -4.75
N LEU A 242 40.71 1.42 -5.01
CA LEU A 242 39.30 1.66 -4.69
C LEU A 242 39.08 1.68 -3.18
N ILE A 243 39.69 0.74 -2.45
CA ILE A 243 39.61 0.68 -0.99
C ILE A 243 40.20 1.94 -0.36
N GLU A 244 41.39 2.38 -0.79
CA GLU A 244 42.04 3.61 -0.31
C GLU A 244 41.22 4.87 -0.64
N LEU A 245 40.65 4.94 -1.85
CA LEU A 245 39.79 6.05 -2.23
C LEU A 245 38.52 6.09 -1.38
N TRP A 246 37.85 4.95 -1.20
CA TRP A 246 36.65 4.89 -0.37
C TRP A 246 36.96 5.14 1.10
N ASP A 247 38.12 4.70 1.60
CA ASP A 247 38.63 5.05 2.94
C ASP A 247 38.82 6.58 3.08
N PHE A 248 39.40 7.22 2.06
CA PHE A 248 39.51 8.68 2.00
C PHE A 248 38.12 9.35 2.02
N VAL A 249 37.17 8.87 1.22
CA VAL A 249 35.81 9.42 1.19
C VAL A 249 35.12 9.28 2.55
N ILE A 250 35.24 8.11 3.19
CA ILE A 250 34.67 7.84 4.51
C ILE A 250 35.24 8.77 5.58
N HIS A 251 36.57 8.98 5.60
CA HIS A 251 37.25 9.68 6.69
C HIS A 251 37.52 11.18 6.44
N LYS A 252 37.36 11.66 5.21
CA LYS A 252 37.67 13.05 4.83
C LYS A 252 36.50 13.80 4.20
N ILE A 253 35.47 13.10 3.74
CA ILE A 253 34.30 13.68 3.08
C ILE A 253 33.00 13.31 3.80
N ASP A 254 33.05 12.39 4.78
CA ASP A 254 31.94 12.03 5.67
C ASP A 254 30.72 11.40 4.95
N TYR A 255 31.00 10.50 4.00
CA TYR A 255 29.99 9.64 3.34
C TYR A 255 30.02 8.19 3.83
N TYR A 256 30.25 7.96 5.13
CA TYR A 256 30.33 6.62 5.72
C TYR A 256 29.15 5.70 5.35
N PRO A 257 27.87 6.14 5.40
CA PRO A 257 26.74 5.23 5.18
C PRO A 257 26.75 4.51 3.82
N ILE A 258 27.36 5.14 2.80
CA ILE A 258 27.42 4.64 1.42
C ILE A 258 28.65 3.77 1.21
N PHE A 259 29.83 4.23 1.64
CA PHE A 259 31.10 3.63 1.25
C PHE A 259 31.60 2.55 2.22
N PHE A 260 31.16 2.56 3.49
CA PHE A 260 31.72 1.64 4.50
C PHE A 260 31.45 0.17 4.17
N ILE A 261 30.18 -0.23 4.02
CA ILE A 261 29.84 -1.63 3.70
C ILE A 261 30.46 -2.02 2.36
N ALA A 262 30.44 -1.13 1.36
CA ALA A 262 31.05 -1.39 0.06
C ALA A 262 32.56 -1.67 0.18
N ARG A 263 33.28 -0.88 0.99
CA ARG A 263 34.71 -1.07 1.29
C ARG A 263 34.96 -2.39 2.03
N GLU A 264 34.18 -2.71 3.06
CA GLU A 264 34.31 -3.97 3.81
C GLU A 264 34.06 -5.18 2.90
N LEU A 265 33.06 -5.11 2.01
CA LEU A 265 32.84 -6.13 0.98
C LEU A 265 34.06 -6.30 0.06
N LEU A 266 34.66 -5.21 -0.41
CA LEU A 266 35.88 -5.29 -1.23
C LEU A 266 37.07 -5.87 -0.48
N LEU A 267 37.24 -5.55 0.80
CA LEU A 267 38.29 -6.10 1.65
C LEU A 267 38.13 -7.62 1.80
N ASP A 268 36.92 -8.08 2.10
CA ASP A 268 36.62 -9.51 2.25
C ASP A 268 36.65 -10.29 0.93
N PHE A 269 36.54 -9.59 -0.21
CA PHE A 269 36.73 -10.18 -1.54
C PHE A 269 38.22 -10.36 -1.90
N GLY A 270 39.10 -9.62 -1.22
CA GLY A 270 40.55 -9.56 -1.45
C GLY A 270 41.18 -10.95 -1.55
N GLY A 271 41.82 -11.24 -2.69
CA GLY A 271 42.56 -12.48 -2.96
C GLY A 271 41.76 -13.63 -3.57
N THR A 272 40.42 -13.58 -3.59
CA THR A 272 39.56 -14.68 -4.13
C THR A 272 38.71 -14.26 -5.33
N VAL A 273 38.38 -12.97 -5.45
CA VAL A 273 37.61 -12.40 -6.56
C VAL A 273 38.57 -11.67 -7.50
N ASN A 274 38.50 -11.94 -8.80
CA ASN A 274 39.33 -11.25 -9.79
C ASN A 274 38.72 -9.89 -10.12
N LEU A 275 39.54 -8.88 -10.44
CA LEU A 275 39.03 -7.55 -10.84
C LEU A 275 38.06 -7.62 -12.03
N LYS A 276 38.23 -8.63 -12.90
CA LYS A 276 37.31 -8.95 -13.99
C LYS A 276 35.89 -9.27 -13.50
N ASP A 277 35.74 -9.80 -12.30
CA ASP A 277 34.45 -10.17 -11.72
C ASP A 277 33.65 -8.91 -11.31
N LEU A 278 34.31 -7.77 -11.06
CA LEU A 278 33.65 -6.47 -10.81
C LEU A 278 33.29 -5.70 -12.09
N MET A 279 33.83 -6.09 -13.24
CA MET A 279 33.62 -5.37 -14.49
C MET A 279 32.15 -5.21 -14.89
N PRO A 280 31.23 -6.16 -14.64
CA PRO A 280 29.81 -5.93 -14.87
C PRO A 280 29.28 -4.68 -14.17
N LEU A 281 29.63 -4.48 -12.89
CA LEU A 281 29.20 -3.32 -12.10
C LEU A 281 29.83 -2.01 -12.61
N VAL A 282 31.11 -2.07 -12.98
CA VAL A 282 31.86 -0.93 -13.53
C VAL A 282 31.28 -0.46 -14.86
N LEU A 283 31.04 -1.38 -15.80
CA LEU A 283 30.44 -1.08 -17.10
C LEU A 283 29.02 -0.53 -16.95
N THR A 284 28.29 -1.09 -15.98
CA THR A 284 26.95 -0.64 -15.62
C THR A 284 26.97 0.79 -15.09
N THR A 285 27.89 1.10 -14.17
CA THR A 285 28.12 2.47 -13.69
C THR A 285 28.40 3.42 -14.87
N GLY A 286 29.29 3.05 -15.79
CA GLY A 286 29.58 3.84 -16.98
C GLY A 286 28.36 4.08 -17.89
N ARG A 287 27.47 3.08 -18.05
CA ARG A 287 26.22 3.24 -18.80
C ARG A 287 25.26 4.23 -18.15
N ILE A 288 25.10 4.16 -16.83
CA ILE A 288 24.26 5.10 -16.06
C ILE A 288 24.82 6.51 -16.17
N MET A 289 26.13 6.67 -16.03
CA MET A 289 26.80 7.97 -16.20
C MET A 289 26.62 8.54 -17.62
N GLY A 290 26.48 7.67 -18.63
CA GLY A 290 26.15 8.06 -20.01
C GLY A 290 24.72 8.61 -20.17
N LEU A 291 23.79 8.24 -19.29
CA LEU A 291 22.44 8.77 -19.23
C LEU A 291 22.44 10.09 -18.45
N LYS A 292 23.04 11.17 -18.97
CA LYS A 292 23.20 12.45 -18.24
C LYS A 292 21.93 12.98 -17.55
N ALA A 293 20.74 12.68 -18.07
CA ALA A 293 19.47 13.01 -17.42
C ALA A 293 19.24 12.23 -16.12
N ALA A 294 19.63 10.95 -16.07
CA ALA A 294 19.52 10.02 -14.92
C ALA A 294 20.29 10.48 -13.67
N LEU A 295 21.32 11.30 -13.84
CA LEU A 295 22.17 11.80 -12.76
C LEU A 295 21.59 13.01 -12.03
N ARG A 296 20.47 13.58 -12.50
CA ARG A 296 19.78 14.66 -11.79
C ARG A 296 19.28 14.15 -10.43
N HIS A 297 19.40 14.95 -9.38
CA HIS A 297 19.16 14.54 -7.98
C HIS A 297 17.82 13.79 -7.78
N ASP A 298 16.72 14.30 -8.36
CA ASP A 298 15.39 13.69 -8.25
C ASP A 298 15.22 12.37 -9.04
N LEU A 299 15.97 12.20 -10.13
CA LEU A 299 15.90 11.01 -10.98
C LEU A 299 16.81 9.90 -10.44
N MET A 300 17.98 10.25 -9.92
CA MET A 300 18.92 9.31 -9.32
C MET A 300 18.36 8.73 -8.02
N GLY A 301 17.69 9.55 -7.19
CA GLY A 301 16.94 9.05 -6.03
C GLY A 301 15.89 7.99 -6.41
N ARG A 302 15.15 8.20 -7.50
CA ARG A 302 14.16 7.24 -8.01
C ARG A 302 14.78 5.97 -8.59
N ILE A 303 15.85 6.08 -9.38
CA ILE A 303 16.58 4.93 -9.92
C ILE A 303 17.11 4.08 -8.76
N TYR A 304 17.79 4.71 -7.80
CA TYR A 304 18.35 4.03 -6.64
C TYR A 304 17.26 3.33 -5.82
N HIS A 305 16.16 4.03 -5.57
CA HIS A 305 15.06 3.46 -4.82
C HIS A 305 14.38 2.29 -5.57
N ARG A 306 14.22 2.38 -6.89
CA ARG A 306 13.65 1.31 -7.70
C ARG A 306 14.56 0.07 -7.74
N LEU A 307 15.87 0.26 -7.75
CA LEU A 307 16.83 -0.83 -7.59
C LEU A 307 16.73 -1.53 -6.24
N LEU A 308 16.63 -0.77 -5.15
CA LEU A 308 16.47 -1.35 -3.82
C LEU A 308 15.19 -2.19 -3.71
N VAL A 309 14.15 -1.76 -4.41
CA VAL A 309 12.87 -2.47 -4.51
C VAL A 309 13.00 -3.75 -5.35
N GLU A 310 13.75 -3.74 -6.45
CA GLU A 310 13.97 -4.92 -7.30
C GLU A 310 15.00 -5.89 -6.71
N ALA A 311 15.84 -5.44 -5.77
CA ALA A 311 16.89 -6.22 -5.13
C ALA A 311 16.43 -7.20 -4.02
N LYS A 312 15.32 -7.93 -4.25
CA LYS A 312 14.68 -8.78 -3.23
C LYS A 312 15.32 -10.13 -3.08
N TYR A 313 16.05 -10.28 -1.98
CA TYR A 313 16.90 -11.46 -1.79
C TYR A 313 16.70 -12.18 -0.46
N LEU A 314 15.83 -11.69 0.44
CA LEU A 314 15.63 -12.31 1.76
C LEU A 314 14.16 -12.33 2.26
N GLY A 315 13.17 -12.29 1.35
CA GLY A 315 11.76 -12.40 1.74
C GLY A 315 11.19 -11.16 2.45
N THR A 316 11.75 -9.97 2.21
CA THR A 316 11.25 -8.68 2.70
C THR A 316 10.29 -8.04 1.70
N TYR A 317 9.05 -7.77 2.12
CA TYR A 317 8.04 -7.08 1.30
C TYR A 317 8.19 -5.57 1.50
N TYR A 318 8.81 -4.87 0.56
CA TYR A 318 8.95 -3.41 0.60
C TYR A 318 7.73 -2.71 -0.01
N THR A 319 7.33 -1.57 0.55
CA THR A 319 6.28 -0.72 -0.04
C THR A 319 6.70 -0.24 -1.42
N SER A 320 5.79 -0.21 -2.39
CA SER A 320 6.08 0.39 -3.70
C SER A 320 6.18 1.93 -3.61
N ILE A 321 7.00 2.53 -4.47
CA ILE A 321 7.18 3.99 -4.53
C ILE A 321 5.85 4.73 -4.79
N PRO A 322 5.01 4.32 -5.76
CA PRO A 322 3.75 5.00 -6.01
C PRO A 322 2.80 4.92 -4.81
N ALA A 323 2.74 3.77 -4.13
CA ALA A 323 1.89 3.61 -2.95
C ALA A 323 2.35 4.47 -1.78
N ALA A 324 3.67 4.51 -1.51
CA ALA A 324 4.24 5.38 -0.49
C ALA A 324 3.98 6.86 -0.81
N THR A 325 4.20 7.27 -2.05
CA THR A 325 3.91 8.64 -2.52
C THR A 325 2.44 8.99 -2.28
N LEU A 326 1.51 8.15 -2.72
CA LEU A 326 0.08 8.36 -2.54
C LEU A 326 -0.29 8.45 -1.06
N LEU A 327 0.15 7.50 -0.23
CA LEU A 327 -0.12 7.46 1.20
C LEU A 327 0.39 8.72 1.91
N LEU A 328 1.64 9.12 1.67
CA LEU A 328 2.27 10.22 2.38
C LEU A 328 1.78 11.59 1.90
N LYS A 329 1.42 11.73 0.61
CA LYS A 329 0.76 12.94 0.11
C LYS A 329 -0.61 13.18 0.75
N LEU A 330 -1.38 12.12 0.99
CA LEU A 330 -2.65 12.21 1.69
C LEU A 330 -2.47 12.47 3.20
N ALA A 331 -1.50 11.82 3.85
CA ALA A 331 -1.24 11.97 5.27
C ALA A 331 -0.63 13.34 5.65
N LEU A 332 0.20 13.90 4.79
CA LEU A 332 0.91 15.18 5.00
C LEU A 332 0.26 16.36 4.28
N ARG A 333 -0.96 16.23 3.75
CA ARG A 333 -1.67 17.33 3.08
C ARG A 333 -1.73 18.59 3.97
N PRO A 334 -1.41 19.79 3.47
CA PRO A 334 -1.26 20.99 4.32
C PRO A 334 -2.49 21.29 5.21
N ALA A 335 -3.70 21.16 4.68
CA ALA A 335 -4.95 21.43 5.40
C ALA A 335 -5.19 20.52 6.61
N ALA A 336 -4.47 19.40 6.70
CA ALA A 336 -4.59 18.43 7.78
C ALA A 336 -3.78 18.82 9.03
N TRP A 337 -2.87 19.77 8.90
CA TRP A 337 -1.91 20.13 9.95
C TRP A 337 -2.10 21.58 10.40
N PRO A 338 -2.08 21.86 11.71
CA PRO A 338 -2.17 23.22 12.24
C PRO A 338 -0.78 23.89 12.20
N LEU A 339 -0.12 23.84 11.05
CA LEU A 339 1.22 24.37 10.81
C LEU A 339 1.16 25.32 9.63
N GLU A 340 2.00 26.35 9.66
CA GLU A 340 2.24 27.20 8.52
C GLU A 340 3.25 26.55 7.56
N PRO A 341 2.83 25.99 6.41
CA PRO A 341 3.73 25.19 5.58
C PRO A 341 4.84 26.01 4.93
N SER A 342 4.69 27.33 4.84
CA SER A 342 5.76 28.21 4.33
C SER A 342 6.82 28.58 5.37
N ASP A 343 6.56 28.33 6.66
CA ASP A 343 7.49 28.64 7.75
C ASP A 343 8.36 27.42 8.08
N LEU A 344 9.62 27.49 7.68
CA LEU A 344 10.61 26.43 7.94
C LEU A 344 10.75 26.09 9.44
N ALA A 345 10.62 27.09 10.33
CA ALA A 345 10.75 26.87 11.77
C ALA A 345 9.56 26.11 12.36
N GLU A 346 8.37 26.23 11.77
CA GLU A 346 7.22 25.41 12.14
C GLU A 346 7.31 24.01 11.54
N VAL A 347 7.62 23.91 10.24
CA VAL A 347 7.76 22.63 9.53
C VAL A 347 8.80 21.72 10.20
N ARG A 348 9.95 22.28 10.62
CA ARG A 348 11.04 21.57 11.32
C ARG A 348 10.63 20.90 12.63
N ARG A 349 9.46 21.23 13.19
CA ARG A 349 8.95 20.63 14.44
C ARG A 349 8.31 19.26 14.24
N LEU A 350 7.95 18.90 13.01
CA LEU A 350 7.37 17.59 12.74
C LEU A 350 8.35 16.49 13.13
N ARG A 351 7.82 15.45 13.78
CA ARG A 351 8.52 14.20 14.08
C ARG A 351 7.80 13.05 13.40
N ILE A 352 8.47 12.39 12.47
CA ILE A 352 7.93 11.32 11.64
C ILE A 352 8.78 10.08 11.85
N ALA A 353 8.16 8.95 12.17
CA ALA A 353 8.89 7.69 12.32
C ALA A 353 8.36 6.57 11.43
N ASP A 354 9.29 5.70 11.03
CA ASP A 354 9.02 4.36 10.54
C ASP A 354 9.75 3.36 11.45
N LEU A 355 8.98 2.50 12.13
CA LEU A 355 9.49 1.56 13.12
C LEU A 355 10.02 0.25 12.51
N SER A 356 9.89 0.09 11.19
CA SER A 356 10.44 -1.03 10.42
C SER A 356 10.80 -0.52 9.02
N CYS A 357 11.77 0.40 8.99
CA CYS A 357 11.96 1.28 7.84
C CYS A 357 12.48 0.59 6.57
N GLY A 358 13.07 -0.60 6.68
CA GLY A 358 13.56 -1.34 5.53
C GLY A 358 14.53 -0.50 4.70
N THR A 359 14.22 -0.30 3.42
CA THR A 359 15.01 0.52 2.49
C THR A 359 14.76 2.03 2.61
N GLY A 360 13.81 2.46 3.44
CA GLY A 360 13.53 3.87 3.72
C GLY A 360 12.43 4.50 2.85
N THR A 361 11.65 3.69 2.12
CA THR A 361 10.65 4.18 1.14
C THR A 361 9.63 5.15 1.71
N LEU A 362 9.06 4.83 2.87
CA LEU A 362 8.05 5.68 3.50
C LEU A 362 8.65 6.98 4.05
N LEU A 363 9.88 6.93 4.57
CA LEU A 363 10.61 8.11 5.04
C LEU A 363 10.96 9.04 3.87
N MET A 364 11.39 8.47 2.74
CA MET A 364 11.66 9.21 1.51
C MET A 364 10.39 9.92 1.00
N ALA A 365 9.28 9.18 0.88
CA ALA A 365 8.01 9.74 0.43
C ALA A 365 7.47 10.82 1.40
N ALA A 366 7.70 10.67 2.71
CA ALA A 366 7.33 11.69 3.69
C ALA A 366 8.15 12.97 3.50
N ALA A 367 9.46 12.82 3.29
CA ALA A 367 10.35 13.93 3.02
C ALA A 367 10.02 14.64 1.70
N ASP A 368 9.65 13.91 0.64
CA ASP A 368 9.16 14.50 -0.63
C ASP A 368 7.86 15.27 -0.41
N ALA A 369 6.90 14.69 0.31
CA ALA A 369 5.65 15.36 0.61
C ALA A 369 5.85 16.68 1.39
N ILE A 370 6.74 16.70 2.38
CA ILE A 370 7.09 17.91 3.13
C ILE A 370 7.78 18.95 2.23
N THR A 371 8.79 18.55 1.47
CA THR A 371 9.50 19.45 0.54
C THR A 371 8.55 20.09 -0.44
N ASP A 372 7.63 19.31 -1.01
CA ASP A 372 6.63 19.81 -1.95
C ASP A 372 5.67 20.81 -1.31
N ASN A 373 5.19 20.52 -0.11
CA ASN A 373 4.31 21.42 0.63
C ASN A 373 5.01 22.73 0.98
N TYR A 374 6.26 22.65 1.45
CA TYR A 374 7.07 23.82 1.80
C TYR A 374 7.35 24.71 0.59
N ILE A 375 7.88 24.11 -0.49
CA ILE A 375 8.21 24.85 -1.72
C ILE A 375 6.96 25.51 -2.29
N SER A 376 5.84 24.79 -2.38
CA SER A 376 4.60 25.33 -2.94
C SER A 376 4.05 26.47 -2.09
N ALA A 377 4.08 26.35 -0.77
CA ALA A 377 3.60 27.38 0.15
C ALA A 377 4.53 28.62 0.20
N ALA A 378 5.85 28.41 0.24
CA ALA A 378 6.85 29.47 0.21
C ALA A 378 6.78 30.26 -1.11
N ALA A 379 6.69 29.56 -2.25
CA ALA A 379 6.52 30.18 -3.56
C ALA A 379 5.22 30.99 -3.63
N GLY A 380 4.11 30.43 -3.16
CA GLY A 380 2.82 31.13 -3.08
C GLY A 380 2.83 32.38 -2.19
N ARG A 381 3.83 32.54 -1.32
CA ARG A 381 4.03 33.70 -0.43
C ARG A 381 5.23 34.55 -0.76
N GLN A 382 5.95 34.24 -1.84
CA GLN A 382 7.18 34.93 -2.23
C GLN A 382 8.26 34.91 -1.15
N GLN A 383 8.30 33.84 -0.36
CA GLN A 383 9.35 33.63 0.63
C GLN A 383 10.54 32.93 -0.05
N PRO A 384 11.78 33.26 0.36
CA PRO A 384 12.94 32.55 -0.15
C PRO A 384 12.83 31.07 0.22
N ILE A 385 13.00 30.21 -0.78
CA ILE A 385 13.00 28.75 -0.60
C ILE A 385 14.39 28.35 -0.10
N ASP A 386 14.47 27.89 1.14
CA ASP A 386 15.72 27.35 1.71
C ASP A 386 15.71 25.82 1.67
N ALA A 387 15.87 25.27 0.46
CA ALA A 387 15.85 23.83 0.23
C ALA A 387 16.95 23.08 1.00
N ASN A 388 18.14 23.69 1.14
CA ASN A 388 19.27 23.08 1.82
C ASN A 388 19.03 22.98 3.34
N GLN A 389 18.52 24.05 3.97
CA GLN A 389 18.19 23.98 5.40
C GLN A 389 17.01 23.04 5.67
N LEU A 390 16.01 22.99 4.79
CA LEU A 390 14.92 22.03 4.91
C LEU A 390 15.45 20.59 4.82
N GLN A 391 16.32 20.30 3.86
CA GLN A 391 16.88 18.96 3.69
C GLN A 391 17.74 18.54 4.89
N ALA A 392 18.54 19.45 5.44
CA ALA A 392 19.27 19.20 6.68
C ALA A 392 18.31 18.91 7.85
N ALA A 393 17.26 19.72 8.02
CA ALA A 393 16.25 19.50 9.06
C ALA A 393 15.52 18.15 8.92
N LEU A 394 15.17 17.76 7.69
CA LEU A 394 14.52 16.48 7.39
C LEU A 394 15.37 15.30 7.91
N VAL A 395 16.65 15.29 7.52
CA VAL A 395 17.56 14.18 7.82
C VAL A 395 18.02 14.17 9.28
N GLU A 396 18.31 15.34 9.85
CA GLU A 396 18.91 15.44 11.18
C GLU A 396 17.91 15.47 12.34
N GLU A 397 16.67 15.92 12.10
CA GLU A 397 15.72 16.22 13.19
C GLU A 397 14.33 15.65 13.04
N MET A 398 13.82 15.55 11.81
CA MET A 398 12.40 15.27 11.59
C MET A 398 12.12 13.79 11.38
N LEU A 399 12.96 13.10 10.61
CA LEU A 399 12.77 11.71 10.22
C LEU A 399 13.48 10.78 11.19
N HIS A 400 12.77 9.75 11.64
CA HIS A 400 13.27 8.70 12.51
C HIS A 400 13.04 7.32 11.88
N GLY A 401 14.09 6.51 11.74
CA GLY A 401 14.00 5.17 11.14
C GLY A 401 14.55 4.11 12.07
N TYR A 402 13.85 2.99 12.17
CA TYR A 402 14.27 1.87 13.00
C TYR A 402 14.14 0.57 12.21
N ASP A 403 15.16 -0.27 12.27
CA ASP A 403 15.14 -1.60 11.65
C ASP A 403 16.01 -2.56 12.47
N VAL A 404 15.83 -3.86 12.28
CA VAL A 404 16.64 -4.90 12.92
C VAL A 404 17.86 -5.29 12.08
N LEU A 405 17.86 -4.92 10.79
CA LEU A 405 18.97 -5.18 9.87
C LEU A 405 19.85 -3.94 9.73
N PRO A 406 21.15 -4.02 10.07
CA PRO A 406 22.08 -2.91 9.85
C PRO A 406 22.13 -2.48 8.37
N SER A 407 22.07 -3.44 7.45
CA SER A 407 22.04 -3.17 6.01
C SER A 407 20.81 -2.34 5.59
N ALA A 408 19.63 -2.56 6.19
CA ALA A 408 18.43 -1.75 5.94
C ALA A 408 18.63 -0.30 6.37
N ILE A 409 19.24 -0.08 7.54
CA ILE A 409 19.60 1.26 8.04
C ILE A 409 20.59 1.96 7.10
N HIS A 410 21.61 1.25 6.62
CA HIS A 410 22.55 1.78 5.64
C HIS A 410 21.89 2.17 4.32
N LEU A 411 20.99 1.34 3.80
CA LEU A 411 20.27 1.62 2.56
C LEU A 411 19.32 2.81 2.71
N THR A 412 18.66 2.93 3.86
CA THR A 412 17.82 4.08 4.22
C THR A 412 18.64 5.36 4.31
N ALA A 413 19.79 5.32 5.01
CA ALA A 413 20.71 6.44 5.15
C ALA A 413 21.21 6.91 3.78
N SER A 414 21.61 5.97 2.92
CA SER A 414 22.03 6.24 1.55
C SER A 414 20.92 6.91 0.74
N SER A 415 19.69 6.38 0.80
CA SER A 415 18.53 6.96 0.08
C SER A 415 18.25 8.41 0.50
N LEU A 416 18.34 8.71 1.80
CA LEU A 416 18.13 10.06 2.31
C LEU A 416 19.28 11.02 1.93
N ALA A 417 20.52 10.53 1.93
CA ALA A 417 21.68 11.32 1.52
C ALA A 417 21.65 11.68 0.02
N MET A 418 21.15 10.77 -0.83
CA MET A 418 21.04 10.98 -2.28
C MET A 418 20.18 12.19 -2.68
N ARG A 419 19.28 12.65 -1.81
CA ARG A 419 18.47 13.86 -2.05
C ARG A 419 19.30 15.14 -2.07
N SER A 420 20.46 15.16 -1.42
CA SER A 420 21.37 16.30 -1.43
C SER A 420 22.82 15.84 -1.27
N PRO A 421 23.43 15.35 -2.39
CA PRO A 421 24.81 14.85 -2.42
C PRO A 421 25.87 15.91 -2.10
N GLY A 422 25.50 17.19 -2.00
CA GLY A 422 26.40 18.30 -1.65
C GLY A 422 26.30 18.73 -0.18
N THR A 423 25.41 18.14 0.63
CA THR A 423 25.20 18.52 2.03
C THR A 423 25.77 17.47 2.97
N ALA A 424 26.81 17.84 3.73
CA ALA A 424 27.30 17.01 4.83
C ALA A 424 26.31 17.10 6.01
N PHE A 425 25.72 15.97 6.38
CA PHE A 425 24.87 15.87 7.57
C PHE A 425 25.72 15.67 8.82
N LYS A 426 25.16 15.87 10.02
CA LYS A 426 25.85 15.66 11.31
C LYS A 426 25.49 14.36 12.00
N ASN A 427 24.20 14.02 12.04
CA ASN A 427 23.67 12.81 12.66
C ASN A 427 22.35 12.45 11.96
N MET A 428 22.11 11.16 11.73
CA MET A 428 20.81 10.68 11.26
C MET A 428 20.09 9.99 12.42
N ASN A 429 18.78 10.18 12.56
CA ASN A 429 17.99 9.46 13.56
C ASN A 429 17.58 8.07 13.05
N LEU A 430 18.56 7.30 12.55
CA LEU A 430 18.38 5.95 12.03
C LEU A 430 19.09 4.95 12.94
N PHE A 431 18.36 3.93 13.42
CA PHE A 431 18.83 3.03 14.46
C PHE A 431 18.66 1.56 14.06
N SER A 432 19.75 0.80 14.11
CA SER A 432 19.71 -0.67 14.05
C SER A 432 19.46 -1.22 15.44
N LEU A 433 18.36 -1.96 15.60
CA LEU A 433 17.89 -2.51 16.87
C LEU A 433 18.24 -4.00 16.99
N PRO A 434 18.55 -4.49 18.20
CA PRO A 434 18.88 -5.89 18.39
C PRO A 434 17.66 -6.79 18.16
N LEU A 435 17.88 -7.93 17.50
CA LEU A 435 16.91 -9.00 17.35
C LEU A 435 17.54 -10.34 17.74
N GLY A 436 16.86 -11.06 18.63
CA GLY A 436 17.33 -12.34 19.14
C GLY A 436 18.45 -12.22 20.18
N GLY A 437 19.39 -13.16 20.14
CA GLY A 437 20.51 -13.27 21.07
C GLY A 437 20.13 -13.85 22.45
N PRO A 438 21.08 -13.86 23.40
CA PRO A 438 20.88 -14.40 24.75
C PRO A 438 19.65 -13.84 25.46
N ASP A 439 19.37 -12.54 25.28
CA ASP A 439 18.24 -11.83 25.90
C ASP A 439 16.94 -11.87 25.09
N SER A 440 16.94 -12.56 23.93
CA SER A 440 15.79 -12.69 23.04
C SER A 440 15.18 -11.32 22.69
N TRP A 441 16.01 -10.39 22.23
CA TRP A 441 15.59 -9.04 21.83
C TRP A 441 14.55 -9.06 20.71
N LEU A 442 13.59 -8.13 20.74
CA LEU A 442 12.46 -8.12 19.80
C LEU A 442 12.47 -6.92 18.82
N GLY A 443 13.59 -6.21 18.69
CA GLY A 443 13.70 -4.99 17.89
C GLY A 443 12.76 -3.88 18.39
N SER A 444 12.06 -3.20 17.47
CA SER A 444 11.13 -2.11 17.79
C SER A 444 9.99 -2.50 18.74
N VAL A 445 9.70 -3.80 18.90
CA VAL A 445 8.68 -4.29 19.85
C VAL A 445 9.02 -3.95 21.30
N GLU A 446 10.30 -3.78 21.63
CA GLU A 446 10.74 -3.42 22.98
C GLU A 446 10.19 -2.04 23.43
N TYR A 447 9.86 -1.16 22.47
CA TYR A 447 9.19 0.13 22.74
C TYR A 447 7.77 -0.02 23.32
N LEU A 448 7.23 -1.24 23.48
CA LEU A 448 6.05 -1.49 24.30
C LEU A 448 6.28 -1.28 25.80
N THR A 449 7.54 -1.28 26.26
CA THR A 449 7.86 -1.13 27.69
C THR A 449 8.30 0.28 28.07
N GLY A 450 9.02 0.98 27.19
CA GLY A 450 9.52 2.33 27.43
C GLY A 450 9.87 3.07 26.14
N SER A 451 10.28 4.33 26.25
CA SER A 451 10.67 5.19 25.12
C SER A 451 12.13 5.04 24.70
N ASN A 452 12.90 4.23 25.43
CA ASN A 452 14.32 4.04 25.22
C ASN A 452 14.63 2.54 25.24
N ILE A 453 15.36 2.07 24.23
CA ILE A 453 15.97 0.74 24.27
C ILE A 453 17.40 0.94 24.77
N GLN A 454 17.64 0.55 26.02
CA GLN A 454 18.96 0.52 26.65
C GLN A 454 19.57 -0.87 26.49
N ILE A 455 20.76 -0.96 25.92
CA ILE A 455 21.52 -2.21 25.89
C ILE A 455 22.56 -2.16 27.00
N ALA A 456 22.51 -3.13 27.91
CA ALA A 456 23.56 -3.33 28.90
C ALA A 456 24.79 -3.90 28.18
N THR A 457 25.93 -3.20 28.28
CA THR A 457 27.23 -3.76 27.88
C THR A 457 27.62 -4.83 28.89
N ASP A 458 27.56 -6.10 28.50
CA ASP A 458 28.13 -7.17 29.29
C ASP A 458 29.64 -7.25 29.04
N ILE A 459 30.42 -7.56 30.08
CA ILE A 459 31.90 -7.50 30.09
C ILE A 459 32.53 -8.52 29.09
N SER A 460 31.71 -9.42 28.54
CA SER A 460 32.08 -10.50 27.62
C SER A 460 32.07 -10.13 26.13
N GLY A 461 31.59 -8.94 25.74
CA GLY A 461 31.65 -8.45 24.36
C GLY A 461 30.80 -9.22 23.34
N ALA A 462 29.84 -10.04 23.80
CA ALA A 462 29.07 -10.96 22.95
C ALA A 462 27.62 -10.51 22.66
N THR A 463 27.22 -9.29 23.05
CA THR A 463 25.87 -8.76 22.80
C THR A 463 25.80 -7.90 21.53
N PRO A 464 24.74 -8.03 20.70
CA PRO A 464 24.54 -7.12 19.57
C PRO A 464 24.24 -5.71 20.10
N ALA A 465 25.08 -4.75 19.73
CA ALA A 465 24.94 -3.34 20.11
C ALA A 465 23.91 -2.62 19.22
N THR A 466 23.23 -1.62 19.78
CA THR A 466 22.41 -0.67 19.03
C THR A 466 23.36 0.25 18.27
N GLN A 467 23.13 0.43 16.98
CA GLN A 467 23.96 1.28 16.14
C GLN A 467 23.15 2.45 15.60
N GLN A 468 23.71 3.65 15.67
CA GLN A 468 23.14 4.85 15.05
C GLN A 468 23.97 5.25 13.83
N ALA A 469 23.28 5.62 12.74
CA ALA A 469 23.93 6.18 11.57
C ALA A 469 24.43 7.61 11.83
N THR A 470 25.73 7.80 11.67
CA THR A 470 26.39 9.10 11.63
C THR A 470 27.13 9.27 10.29
N PRO A 471 27.57 10.49 9.94
CA PRO A 471 28.28 10.78 8.69
C PRO A 471 29.62 10.05 8.57
N SER A 472 30.25 9.72 9.69
CA SER A 472 31.58 9.13 9.75
C SER A 472 31.63 7.70 10.30
N ALA A 473 30.55 7.19 10.91
CA ALA A 473 30.46 5.81 11.45
C ALA A 473 29.02 5.32 11.71
N LEU A 474 28.84 4.00 11.79
CA LEU A 474 27.79 3.41 12.62
C LEU A 474 28.33 3.43 14.06
N GLN A 475 27.87 4.38 14.86
CA GLN A 475 28.33 4.48 16.23
C GLN A 475 27.50 3.54 17.11
N GLU A 476 28.17 2.71 17.90
CA GLU A 476 27.47 2.00 18.98
C GLU A 476 26.92 3.02 19.96
N VAL A 477 25.61 3.01 20.15
CA VAL A 477 24.93 3.91 21.07
C VAL A 477 24.29 3.07 22.16
N LEU A 478 24.44 3.51 23.40
CA LEU A 478 23.86 2.85 24.56
C LEU A 478 22.32 2.98 24.60
N LEU A 479 21.75 3.83 23.74
CA LEU A 479 20.35 4.25 23.76
C LEU A 479 19.82 4.48 22.34
N ALA A 480 18.72 3.81 21.99
CA ALA A 480 17.87 4.20 20.86
C ALA A 480 16.57 4.85 21.39
N PRO A 481 16.48 6.19 21.42
CA PRO A 481 15.27 6.88 21.84
C PRO A 481 14.20 6.89 20.74
N LEU A 482 12.93 6.79 21.14
CA LEU A 482 11.76 7.05 20.31
C LEU A 482 11.02 8.27 20.87
N PRO A 483 11.03 9.42 20.16
CA PRO A 483 10.34 10.63 20.63
C PRO A 483 8.82 10.51 20.50
N ASP A 484 8.10 11.49 21.05
CA ASP A 484 6.69 11.68 20.69
C ASP A 484 6.57 12.13 19.23
N LEU A 485 5.64 11.51 18.51
CA LEU A 485 5.54 11.58 17.05
C LEU A 485 4.30 12.33 16.59
N ASP A 486 4.46 13.09 15.52
CA ASP A 486 3.36 13.71 14.79
C ASP A 486 2.78 12.73 13.76
N LEU A 487 3.63 11.94 13.10
CA LEU A 487 3.21 10.92 12.12
C LEU A 487 4.01 9.63 12.33
N VAL A 488 3.32 8.48 12.26
CA VAL A 488 3.97 7.18 12.04
C VAL A 488 3.54 6.67 10.67
N ALA A 489 4.50 6.48 9.79
CA ALA A 489 4.30 5.84 8.49
C ALA A 489 4.95 4.47 8.52
N ILE A 490 4.18 3.39 8.33
CA ILE A 490 4.75 2.04 8.49
C ILE A 490 4.12 1.00 7.55
N ASN A 491 4.99 0.15 7.04
CA ASN A 491 4.67 -1.13 6.42
C ASN A 491 5.33 -2.25 7.24
N PRO A 492 4.63 -2.79 8.25
CA PRO A 492 5.23 -3.73 9.19
C PRO A 492 5.37 -5.13 8.58
N PRO A 493 6.31 -5.96 9.07
CA PRO A 493 6.51 -7.31 8.53
C PRO A 493 5.27 -8.20 8.69
N PHE A 494 4.79 -8.78 7.57
CA PHE A 494 3.63 -9.68 7.54
C PHE A 494 3.95 -11.12 7.95
N THR A 495 4.55 -11.28 9.12
CA THR A 495 4.81 -12.62 9.70
C THR A 495 3.60 -13.07 10.53
N ARG A 496 3.14 -14.31 10.33
CA ARG A 496 1.98 -14.90 11.04
C ARG A 496 2.43 -15.96 12.03
N SER A 497 1.60 -16.31 13.00
CA SER A 497 1.94 -17.40 13.95
C SER A 497 1.89 -18.81 13.30
N VAL A 498 1.33 -18.92 12.09
CA VAL A 498 1.10 -20.19 11.38
C VAL A 498 1.29 -20.00 9.86
N GLY A 499 1.71 -21.06 9.15
CA GLY A 499 1.65 -21.13 7.68
C GLY A 499 2.86 -20.59 6.90
N GLY A 500 4.05 -21.15 7.13
CA GLY A 500 5.24 -20.88 6.29
C GLY A 500 5.98 -19.59 6.62
N ASN A 501 5.30 -18.46 6.79
CA ASN A 501 5.92 -17.18 7.18
C ASN A 501 5.75 -16.90 8.68
N LEU A 502 6.54 -17.58 9.52
CA LEU A 502 6.40 -17.60 10.97
C LEU A 502 6.86 -16.30 11.66
N LEU A 503 6.23 -15.95 12.79
CA LEU A 503 6.71 -14.91 13.72
C LEU A 503 8.16 -15.21 14.13
N PHE A 504 9.06 -14.28 13.80
CA PHE A 504 10.52 -14.45 13.96
C PHE A 504 11.06 -15.68 13.18
N GLY A 505 10.51 -15.94 12.00
CA GLY A 505 11.01 -16.98 11.08
C GLY A 505 12.47 -16.78 10.67
N SER A 506 12.99 -15.55 10.79
CA SER A 506 14.37 -15.18 10.55
C SER A 506 15.36 -15.60 11.65
N VAL A 507 14.90 -16.25 12.73
CA VAL A 507 15.77 -16.81 13.78
C VAL A 507 15.58 -18.32 13.95
N PRO A 508 16.57 -19.04 14.51
CA PRO A 508 16.46 -20.48 14.79
C PRO A 508 15.27 -20.85 15.67
N ALA A 509 14.68 -22.04 15.48
CA ALA A 509 13.45 -22.46 16.15
C ALA A 509 13.49 -22.38 17.69
N ALA A 510 14.61 -22.77 18.31
CA ALA A 510 14.77 -22.74 19.77
C ALA A 510 14.77 -21.31 20.34
N GLU A 511 15.27 -20.34 19.58
CA GLU A 511 15.28 -18.93 19.92
C GLU A 511 13.92 -18.28 19.63
N ARG A 512 13.31 -18.64 18.50
CA ARG A 512 11.97 -18.24 18.07
C ARG A 512 10.92 -18.50 19.15
N GLU A 513 10.94 -19.67 19.78
CA GLU A 513 9.99 -20.01 20.85
C GLU A 513 10.13 -19.09 22.07
N LYS A 514 11.36 -18.77 22.47
CA LYS A 514 11.64 -17.84 23.58
C LYS A 514 11.14 -16.43 23.26
N MET A 515 11.42 -15.95 22.04
CA MET A 515 10.98 -14.64 21.57
C MET A 515 9.45 -14.54 21.51
N GLN A 516 8.76 -15.57 21.01
CA GLN A 516 7.28 -15.62 20.98
C GLN A 516 6.68 -15.60 22.39
N LYS A 517 7.28 -16.31 23.36
CA LYS A 517 6.86 -16.26 24.77
C LYS A 517 7.08 -14.87 25.38
N LYS A 518 8.22 -14.22 25.09
CA LYS A 518 8.51 -12.84 25.54
C LYS A 518 7.50 -11.85 24.97
N LEU A 519 7.22 -11.92 23.66
CA LEU A 519 6.19 -11.08 23.01
C LEU A 519 4.82 -11.26 23.67
N ALA A 520 4.38 -12.50 23.90
CA ALA A 520 3.10 -12.77 24.56
C ALA A 520 3.03 -12.18 25.98
N ARG A 521 4.12 -12.27 26.73
CA ARG A 521 4.25 -11.66 28.06
C ARG A 521 4.15 -10.14 28.00
N LEU A 522 4.91 -9.50 27.10
CA LEU A 522 4.90 -8.03 26.92
C LEU A 522 3.51 -7.50 26.58
N LEU A 523 2.81 -8.14 25.64
CA LEU A 523 1.44 -7.75 25.28
C LEU A 523 0.47 -7.84 26.46
N LYS A 524 0.64 -8.84 27.33
CA LYS A 524 -0.18 -9.02 28.53
C LYS A 524 0.13 -7.96 29.60
N GLU A 525 1.40 -7.71 29.87
CA GLU A 525 1.85 -6.75 30.89
C GLU A 525 1.47 -5.31 30.52
N THR A 526 1.63 -4.96 29.24
CA THR A 526 1.33 -3.61 28.72
C THR A 526 -0.14 -3.39 28.39
N LYS A 527 -0.96 -4.47 28.44
CA LYS A 527 -2.37 -4.46 28.03
C LYS A 527 -2.58 -3.89 26.61
N ALA A 528 -1.60 -4.11 25.72
CA ALA A 528 -1.66 -3.63 24.36
C ALA A 528 -2.84 -4.27 23.60
N LEU A 529 -3.60 -3.45 22.86
CA LEU A 529 -4.69 -3.90 21.99
C LEU A 529 -4.12 -4.45 20.67
N ALA A 530 -3.45 -5.61 20.76
CA ALA A 530 -2.87 -6.32 19.62
C ALA A 530 -3.12 -7.83 19.68
N ASN A 531 -3.08 -8.47 18.51
CA ASN A 531 -3.23 -9.91 18.34
C ASN A 531 -2.13 -10.48 17.43
N THR A 532 -1.30 -11.37 17.98
CA THR A 532 -0.20 -12.01 17.25
C THR A 532 -0.67 -12.93 16.12
N THR A 533 -1.93 -13.38 16.14
CA THR A 533 -2.54 -14.15 15.05
C THR A 533 -2.65 -13.34 13.76
N ALA A 534 -2.91 -12.02 13.88
CA ALA A 534 -2.90 -11.09 12.75
C ALA A 534 -1.47 -10.76 12.26
N GLY A 535 -0.45 -11.20 13.00
CA GLY A 535 0.95 -10.94 12.74
C GLY A 535 1.50 -9.71 13.46
N LEU A 536 2.77 -9.38 13.19
CA LEU A 536 3.45 -8.25 13.83
C LEU A 536 2.81 -6.90 13.49
N GLY A 537 2.12 -6.77 12.35
CA GLY A 537 1.44 -5.52 11.99
C GLY A 537 0.48 -5.01 13.07
N SER A 538 -0.28 -5.91 13.72
CA SER A 538 -1.15 -5.56 14.86
C SER A 538 -0.37 -5.00 16.05
N VAL A 539 0.84 -5.53 16.31
CA VAL A 539 1.73 -5.11 17.39
C VAL A 539 2.37 -3.75 17.08
N PHE A 540 2.83 -3.55 15.85
CA PHE A 540 3.43 -2.29 15.41
C PHE A 540 2.46 -1.10 15.48
N VAL A 541 1.18 -1.30 15.14
CA VAL A 541 0.16 -0.27 15.33
C VAL A 541 -0.04 0.08 16.81
N ALA A 542 0.01 -0.93 17.70
CA ALA A 542 -0.09 -0.69 19.14
C ALA A 542 1.13 0.06 19.72
N ILE A 543 2.33 -0.17 19.17
CA ILE A 543 3.53 0.60 19.53
C ILE A 543 3.35 2.05 19.07
N ALA A 544 3.05 2.26 17.78
CA ALA A 544 2.84 3.58 17.19
C ALA A 544 1.82 4.41 18.01
N HIS A 545 0.75 3.77 18.48
CA HIS A 545 -0.27 4.42 19.30
C HIS A 545 0.29 5.08 20.58
N ARG A 546 1.27 4.46 21.25
CA ARG A 546 1.86 5.01 22.49
C ARG A 546 2.57 6.34 22.26
N PHE A 547 3.21 6.50 21.09
CA PHE A 547 4.10 7.63 20.81
C PHE A 547 3.43 8.72 19.97
N ILE A 548 2.32 8.45 19.29
CA ILE A 548 1.63 9.49 18.51
C ILE A 548 0.98 10.52 19.45
N LYS A 549 1.27 11.80 19.20
CA LYS A 549 0.66 12.93 19.90
C LYS A 549 -0.83 13.07 19.56
N PRO A 550 -1.66 13.67 20.43
CA PRO A 550 -3.01 14.10 20.05
C PRO A 550 -3.03 14.95 18.78
N GLY A 551 -3.89 14.62 17.82
CA GLY A 551 -3.92 15.26 16.50
C GLY A 551 -2.86 14.78 15.50
N GLY A 552 -1.92 13.92 15.93
CA GLY A 552 -1.00 13.23 15.04
C GLY A 552 -1.69 12.11 14.24
N ARG A 553 -0.98 11.49 13.30
CA ARG A 553 -1.54 10.54 12.33
C ARG A 553 -0.82 9.20 12.28
N LEU A 554 -1.58 8.18 11.92
CA LEU A 554 -1.11 6.89 11.42
C LEU A 554 -1.24 6.89 9.89
N ALA A 555 -0.19 6.47 9.19
CA ALA A 555 -0.20 6.17 7.76
C ALA A 555 0.28 4.72 7.59
N LEU A 556 -0.64 3.82 7.26
CA LEU A 556 -0.43 2.38 7.36
C LEU A 556 -0.54 1.70 6.00
N VAL A 557 0.39 0.81 5.72
CA VAL A 557 0.28 -0.21 4.67
C VAL A 557 0.05 -1.55 5.38
N LEU A 558 -1.15 -2.12 5.26
CA LEU A 558 -1.52 -3.34 5.98
C LEU A 558 -2.31 -4.29 5.08
N PRO A 559 -2.39 -5.60 5.39
CA PRO A 559 -3.24 -6.52 4.65
C PRO A 559 -4.70 -6.07 4.70
N LYS A 560 -5.44 -6.23 3.60
CA LYS A 560 -6.86 -5.82 3.49
C LYS A 560 -7.74 -6.49 4.56
N THR A 561 -7.34 -7.66 5.05
CA THR A 561 -7.95 -8.33 6.21
C THR A 561 -8.00 -7.48 7.50
N LEU A 562 -7.25 -6.38 7.60
CA LEU A 562 -7.43 -5.37 8.65
C LEU A 562 -8.89 -4.89 8.73
N LEU A 563 -9.56 -4.73 7.59
CA LEU A 563 -10.86 -4.08 7.47
C LEU A 563 -12.01 -4.95 8.00
N SER A 564 -11.94 -6.28 7.79
CA SER A 564 -13.02 -7.21 8.15
C SER A 564 -12.57 -8.37 9.04
N GLY A 565 -11.30 -8.79 8.95
CA GLY A 565 -10.82 -10.04 9.52
C GLY A 565 -10.84 -10.11 11.04
N GLU A 566 -11.23 -11.26 11.59
CA GLU A 566 -11.40 -11.47 13.04
C GLU A 566 -10.10 -11.23 13.84
N ALA A 567 -8.97 -11.69 13.31
CA ALA A 567 -7.68 -11.56 13.98
C ALA A 567 -7.29 -10.08 14.23
N TRP A 568 -7.77 -9.15 13.40
CA TRP A 568 -7.51 -7.72 13.48
C TRP A 568 -8.47 -6.96 14.40
N GLY A 569 -9.44 -7.63 15.03
CA GLY A 569 -10.48 -6.99 15.86
C GLY A 569 -9.92 -6.06 16.96
N LYS A 570 -8.82 -6.44 17.63
CA LYS A 570 -8.16 -5.59 18.63
C LYS A 570 -7.52 -4.33 18.05
N THR A 571 -6.94 -4.44 16.86
CA THR A 571 -6.36 -3.27 16.16
C THR A 571 -7.47 -2.33 15.70
N ARG A 572 -8.60 -2.86 15.21
CA ARG A 572 -9.79 -2.06 14.93
C ARG A 572 -10.29 -1.38 16.20
N GLU A 573 -10.46 -2.11 17.31
CA GLU A 573 -10.86 -1.57 18.61
C GLU A 573 -9.96 -0.40 19.08
N LEU A 574 -8.63 -0.53 18.92
CA LEU A 574 -7.69 0.55 19.23
C LEU A 574 -7.96 1.80 18.40
N ILE A 575 -8.13 1.64 17.09
CA ILE A 575 -8.37 2.75 16.16
C ILE A 575 -9.74 3.39 16.47
N GLN A 576 -10.80 2.61 16.65
CA GLN A 576 -12.14 3.13 16.99
C GLN A 576 -12.17 3.98 18.25
N ARG A 577 -11.40 3.58 19.27
CA ARG A 577 -11.38 4.28 20.56
C ARG A 577 -10.60 5.58 20.52
N HIS A 578 -9.53 5.62 19.72
CA HIS A 578 -8.51 6.66 19.84
C HIS A 578 -8.29 7.47 18.57
N TYR A 579 -8.90 7.10 17.44
CA TYR A 579 -8.67 7.71 16.15
C TYR A 579 -9.97 7.92 15.36
N GLU A 580 -9.88 8.82 14.38
CA GLU A 580 -10.82 8.96 13.26
C GLU A 580 -10.08 8.56 11.99
N VAL A 581 -10.66 7.66 11.19
CA VAL A 581 -10.08 7.29 9.89
C VAL A 581 -10.40 8.40 8.89
N GLU A 582 -9.39 8.86 8.16
CA GLU A 582 -9.52 9.89 7.12
C GLU A 582 -9.59 9.25 5.72
N PHE A 583 -8.78 8.23 5.46
CA PHE A 583 -8.71 7.55 4.17
C PHE A 583 -8.60 6.03 4.32
N ILE A 584 -9.29 5.30 3.44
CA ILE A 584 -9.11 3.87 3.19
C ILE A 584 -8.98 3.70 1.68
N LEU A 585 -7.87 3.13 1.20
CA LEU A 585 -7.65 2.85 -0.21
C LEU A 585 -7.48 1.36 -0.43
N ALA A 586 -8.12 0.83 -1.47
CA ALA A 586 -7.94 -0.55 -1.92
C ALA A 586 -7.68 -0.58 -3.43
N SER A 587 -6.80 -1.49 -3.83
CA SER A 587 -6.59 -1.82 -5.25
C SER A 587 -7.59 -2.89 -5.68
N HIS A 588 -8.19 -2.67 -6.84
CA HIS A 588 -8.98 -3.64 -7.58
C HIS A 588 -8.33 -4.02 -8.92
N ASP A 589 -7.04 -3.73 -9.10
CA ASP A 589 -6.28 -4.13 -10.29
C ASP A 589 -5.98 -5.64 -10.23
N PRO A 590 -6.49 -6.47 -11.16
CA PRO A 590 -6.25 -7.91 -11.16
C PRO A 590 -4.79 -8.33 -11.23
N GLY A 591 -3.91 -7.45 -11.72
CA GLY A 591 -2.47 -7.69 -11.74
C GLY A 591 -1.73 -7.19 -10.51
N ARG A 592 -2.38 -6.44 -9.61
CA ARG A 592 -1.72 -5.77 -8.46
C ARG A 592 -2.70 -5.35 -7.35
N TRP A 593 -3.19 -6.32 -6.58
CA TRP A 593 -4.07 -6.12 -5.41
C TRP A 593 -3.35 -5.49 -4.21
N ASN A 594 -2.03 -5.45 -4.27
CA ASN A 594 -1.08 -5.07 -3.25
C ASN A 594 -0.45 -3.70 -3.52
N PHE A 595 0.06 -3.07 -2.47
CA PHE A 595 0.78 -1.80 -2.48
C PHE A 595 2.27 -1.97 -2.17
N SER A 596 2.63 -3.08 -1.53
CA SER A 596 3.99 -3.60 -1.38
C SER A 596 4.37 -4.41 -2.59
N GLU A 597 5.65 -4.49 -2.89
CA GLU A 597 6.15 -5.21 -4.05
C GLU A 597 6.30 -6.71 -3.71
N SER A 598 6.23 -7.60 -4.71
CA SER A 598 6.44 -9.06 -4.60
C SER A 598 5.62 -9.77 -3.50
N THR A 599 4.41 -9.31 -3.26
CA THR A 599 3.38 -10.01 -2.49
C THR A 599 2.16 -10.17 -3.39
N ASP A 600 1.48 -11.30 -3.28
CA ASP A 600 0.16 -11.48 -3.91
C ASP A 600 -0.97 -11.12 -2.93
N LEU A 601 -0.62 -10.79 -1.68
CA LEU A 601 -1.60 -10.47 -0.65
C LEU A 601 -2.32 -9.14 -0.96
N SER A 602 -3.64 -9.15 -0.92
CA SER A 602 -4.43 -7.92 -0.97
C SER A 602 -4.09 -7.02 0.22
N GLU A 603 -3.79 -5.76 -0.06
CA GLU A 603 -3.41 -4.76 0.94
C GLU A 603 -4.33 -3.53 0.89
N THR A 604 -4.26 -2.71 1.93
CA THR A 604 -4.95 -1.43 2.02
C THR A 604 -4.00 -0.36 2.54
N LEU A 605 -4.17 0.86 2.02
CA LEU A 605 -3.56 2.07 2.58
C LEU A 605 -4.58 2.73 3.51
N LEU A 606 -4.17 3.06 4.73
CA LEU A 606 -5.05 3.67 5.73
C LEU A 606 -4.39 4.89 6.37
N VAL A 607 -5.13 6.01 6.43
CA VAL A 607 -4.73 7.21 7.18
C VAL A 607 -5.73 7.45 8.30
N ALA A 608 -5.25 7.62 9.53
CA ALA A 608 -6.09 7.89 10.69
C ALA A 608 -5.48 8.95 11.61
N VAL A 609 -6.30 9.88 12.11
CA VAL A 609 -5.90 10.97 13.00
C VAL A 609 -6.25 10.64 14.45
N LYS A 610 -5.31 10.86 15.38
CA LYS A 610 -5.51 10.59 16.80
C LYS A 610 -6.42 11.66 17.41
N ASN A 611 -7.44 11.21 18.12
CA ASN A 611 -8.42 12.07 18.78
C ASN A 611 -7.75 12.98 19.81
N GLN A 612 -8.28 14.20 19.97
CA GLN A 612 -7.81 15.10 21.01
C GLN A 612 -8.45 14.73 22.37
N PRO A 613 -7.66 14.61 23.45
CA PRO A 613 -8.17 14.35 24.79
C PRO A 613 -9.26 15.35 25.20
N GLY A 614 -10.37 14.85 25.74
CA GLY A 614 -11.45 15.69 26.27
C GLY A 614 -12.30 16.42 25.23
N LYS A 615 -12.02 16.28 23.92
CA LYS A 615 -12.90 16.74 22.85
C LYS A 615 -13.74 15.56 22.35
N THR A 616 -15.02 15.78 22.13
CA THR A 616 -15.87 14.80 21.44
C THR A 616 -15.27 14.52 20.07
N ALA A 617 -15.11 13.24 19.71
CA ALA A 617 -14.70 12.85 18.37
C ALA A 617 -15.57 13.59 17.34
N LYS A 618 -14.92 14.32 16.42
CA LYS A 618 -15.62 14.94 15.30
C LYS A 618 -16.29 13.81 14.53
N ASN A 619 -17.47 14.06 13.96
CA ASN A 619 -18.03 13.10 13.00
C ASN A 619 -17.32 13.30 11.65
N GLY A 620 -16.01 13.02 11.63
CA GLY A 620 -15.18 13.12 10.43
C GLY A 620 -15.71 12.21 9.33
N ARG A 621 -15.35 12.52 8.08
CA ARG A 621 -15.70 11.71 6.92
C ARG A 621 -14.49 10.86 6.54
N VAL A 622 -14.72 9.56 6.34
CA VAL A 622 -13.76 8.65 5.73
C VAL A 622 -13.91 8.76 4.22
N ILE A 623 -12.81 8.96 3.51
CA ILE A 623 -12.77 8.86 2.05
C ILE A 623 -12.29 7.45 1.69
N ALA A 624 -13.20 6.66 1.11
CA ALA A 624 -12.92 5.34 0.56
C ALA A 624 -12.57 5.46 -0.93
N VAL A 625 -11.42 4.90 -1.31
CA VAL A 625 -10.89 4.98 -2.67
C VAL A 625 -10.73 3.58 -3.25
N ASN A 626 -11.38 3.36 -4.39
CA ASN A 626 -11.36 2.11 -5.15
C ASN A 626 -10.55 2.32 -6.43
N LEU A 627 -9.29 1.88 -6.42
CA LEU A 627 -8.39 2.00 -7.56
C LEU A 627 -8.64 0.84 -8.53
N TRP A 628 -9.20 1.10 -9.70
CA TRP A 628 -9.37 0.11 -10.78
C TRP A 628 -8.03 -0.29 -11.39
N HIS A 629 -7.11 0.68 -11.45
CA HIS A 629 -5.72 0.49 -11.84
C HIS A 629 -4.83 1.06 -10.74
N ASN A 630 -3.93 0.24 -10.23
CA ASN A 630 -3.03 0.64 -9.15
C ASN A 630 -1.89 1.50 -9.73
N PRO A 631 -1.64 2.74 -9.23
CA PRO A 631 -0.62 3.62 -9.76
C PRO A 631 0.75 2.96 -9.91
N ARG A 632 1.37 3.12 -11.08
CA ARG A 632 2.66 2.50 -11.43
C ARG A 632 3.85 3.43 -11.29
N THR A 633 3.62 4.73 -11.39
CA THR A 633 4.69 5.74 -11.23
C THR A 633 4.33 6.76 -10.16
N THR A 634 5.36 7.47 -9.68
CA THR A 634 5.19 8.57 -8.73
C THR A 634 4.24 9.64 -9.27
N PHE A 635 4.30 9.92 -10.58
CA PHE A 635 3.46 10.92 -11.24
C PHE A 635 1.97 10.54 -11.25
N GLU A 636 1.65 9.27 -11.49
CA GLU A 636 0.29 8.77 -11.38
C GLU A 636 -0.25 8.89 -9.95
N ALA A 637 0.58 8.53 -8.95
CA ALA A 637 0.22 8.66 -7.54
C ALA A 637 -0.02 10.12 -7.12
N LEU A 638 0.80 11.06 -7.61
CA LEU A 638 0.63 12.50 -7.38
C LEU A 638 -0.69 13.03 -7.98
N ALA A 639 -1.04 12.60 -9.19
CA ALA A 639 -2.29 12.97 -9.83
C ALA A 639 -3.51 12.49 -9.03
N VAL A 640 -3.48 11.24 -8.54
CA VAL A 640 -4.54 10.69 -7.66
C VAL A 640 -4.63 11.49 -6.36
N ALA A 641 -3.51 11.74 -5.69
CA ALA A 641 -3.48 12.46 -4.43
C ALA A 641 -4.02 13.90 -4.57
N GLN A 642 -3.67 14.60 -5.66
CA GLN A 642 -4.22 15.92 -5.95
C GLN A 642 -5.73 15.86 -6.16
N ALA A 643 -6.21 14.93 -7.00
CA ALA A 643 -7.62 14.79 -7.29
C ALA A 643 -8.47 14.57 -6.01
N LEU A 644 -7.97 13.74 -5.08
CA LEU A 644 -8.61 13.48 -3.79
C LEU A 644 -8.57 14.67 -2.82
N THR A 645 -7.60 15.58 -2.98
CA THR A 645 -7.41 16.72 -2.08
C THR A 645 -8.16 17.97 -2.54
N GLU A 646 -8.26 18.18 -3.86
CA GLU A 646 -8.83 19.41 -4.44
C GLU A 646 -10.32 19.28 -4.78
N ASN A 647 -10.85 18.07 -4.97
CA ASN A 647 -12.23 17.86 -5.36
C ASN A 647 -13.11 17.39 -4.20
N GLY A 648 -14.38 17.79 -4.23
CA GLY A 648 -15.38 17.26 -3.31
C GLY A 648 -15.67 15.79 -3.60
N VAL A 649 -15.56 14.95 -2.57
CA VAL A 649 -15.88 13.52 -2.67
C VAL A 649 -17.36 13.30 -2.30
N PRO A 650 -18.19 12.76 -3.21
CA PRO A 650 -19.61 12.49 -2.93
C PRO A 650 -19.82 11.54 -1.76
N ASP A 651 -20.91 11.75 -1.03
CA ASP A 651 -21.34 10.85 0.04
C ASP A 651 -21.89 9.52 -0.51
N LEU A 652 -21.57 8.39 0.12
CA LEU A 652 -22.05 7.09 -0.36
C LEU A 652 -23.58 6.97 -0.26
N GLU A 653 -24.17 7.47 0.83
CA GLU A 653 -25.61 7.41 1.11
C GLU A 653 -26.35 8.51 0.34
N SER A 654 -25.99 9.76 0.57
CA SER A 654 -26.75 10.93 0.12
C SER A 654 -26.21 11.58 -1.16
N GLY A 655 -24.99 11.22 -1.58
CA GLY A 655 -24.29 11.83 -2.70
C GLY A 655 -24.60 11.15 -4.02
N GLN A 656 -24.67 11.95 -5.09
CA GLN A 656 -24.81 11.44 -6.44
C GLN A 656 -23.46 10.96 -6.99
N GLY A 657 -23.43 9.73 -7.53
CA GLY A 657 -22.27 9.18 -8.22
C GLY A 657 -21.06 8.96 -7.31
N ALA A 658 -19.86 9.19 -7.87
CA ALA A 658 -18.58 9.09 -7.19
C ALA A 658 -17.61 10.14 -7.73
N LEU A 659 -16.54 10.44 -7.00
CA LEU A 659 -15.42 11.18 -7.57
C LEU A 659 -14.65 10.22 -8.50
N ASN A 660 -14.72 10.46 -9.80
CA ASN A 660 -13.96 9.70 -10.79
C ASN A 660 -12.50 10.17 -10.79
N LEU A 661 -11.57 9.22 -10.70
CA LEU A 661 -10.13 9.48 -10.73
C LEU A 661 -9.59 9.18 -12.13
N PHE A 662 -8.82 10.09 -12.71
CA PHE A 662 -8.31 9.99 -14.08
C PHE A 662 -6.80 10.20 -14.17
N ILE A 663 -6.18 9.50 -15.12
CA ILE A 663 -4.82 9.75 -15.60
C ILE A 663 -4.91 9.93 -17.12
N GLY A 664 -4.66 11.15 -17.60
CA GLY A 664 -4.99 11.49 -18.98
C GLY A 664 -6.51 11.41 -19.20
N GLU A 665 -6.93 10.60 -20.17
CA GLU A 665 -8.35 10.31 -20.45
C GLU A 665 -8.81 8.98 -19.82
N HIS A 666 -7.89 8.23 -19.20
CA HIS A 666 -8.18 6.91 -18.64
C HIS A 666 -8.69 7.04 -17.21
N LYS A 667 -9.88 6.50 -16.95
CA LYS A 667 -10.41 6.37 -15.59
C LYS A 667 -9.68 5.26 -14.86
N ILE A 668 -9.11 5.59 -13.71
CA ILE A 668 -8.29 4.67 -12.92
C ILE A 668 -8.91 4.29 -11.57
N GLY A 669 -10.01 4.91 -11.19
CA GLY A 669 -10.71 4.56 -9.96
C GLY A 669 -11.87 5.49 -9.62
N GLU A 670 -12.45 5.23 -8.47
CA GLU A 670 -13.56 6.00 -7.90
C GLU A 670 -13.32 6.25 -6.41
N ALA A 671 -13.83 7.38 -5.89
CA ALA A 671 -13.82 7.67 -4.47
C ALA A 671 -15.20 8.14 -3.97
N VAL A 672 -15.53 7.70 -2.76
CA VAL A 672 -16.74 8.07 -2.03
C VAL A 672 -16.41 8.37 -0.57
N ALA A 673 -17.27 9.15 0.07
CA ALA A 673 -17.10 9.53 1.46
C ALA A 673 -18.26 9.02 2.32
N LEU A 674 -17.96 8.68 3.57
CA LEU A 674 -18.95 8.17 4.53
C LEU A 674 -18.62 8.72 5.93
N PRO A 675 -19.61 9.09 6.76
CA PRO A 675 -19.34 9.45 8.15
C PRO A 675 -18.60 8.33 8.90
N TRP A 676 -17.52 8.65 9.59
CA TRP A 676 -16.73 7.67 10.34
C TRP A 676 -17.57 6.94 11.39
N ARG A 677 -18.46 7.66 12.08
CA ARG A 677 -19.35 7.03 13.07
C ARG A 677 -20.28 5.99 12.44
N GLU A 678 -20.72 6.26 11.22
CA GLU A 678 -21.57 5.32 10.51
C GLU A 678 -20.79 4.09 10.09
N LEU A 679 -19.64 4.26 9.42
CA LEU A 679 -18.75 3.13 9.09
C LEU A 679 -18.36 2.32 10.32
N ASN A 680 -18.15 2.99 11.45
CA ASN A 680 -17.86 2.34 12.72
C ASN A 680 -19.06 1.60 13.34
N SER A 681 -20.28 1.99 12.98
CA SER A 681 -21.53 1.32 13.37
C SER A 681 -21.96 0.21 12.41
N LEU A 682 -21.37 0.14 11.21
CA LEU A 682 -21.59 -0.95 10.27
C LEU A 682 -21.02 -2.25 10.88
N LEU A 683 -21.95 -3.15 11.20
CA LEU A 683 -21.91 -4.34 12.08
C LEU A 683 -21.98 -4.02 13.60
N LYS A 684 -23.04 -4.41 14.33
CA LYS A 684 -23.80 -5.67 14.33
C LYS A 684 -25.33 -5.51 14.18
N LEU A 685 -25.94 -6.35 13.34
CA LEU A 685 -27.35 -6.76 13.51
C LEU A 685 -27.53 -7.51 14.85
N ALA A 686 -28.64 -7.18 15.51
CA ALA A 686 -29.28 -7.76 16.68
C ALA A 686 -28.52 -7.77 18.04
N PRO A 687 -28.72 -6.74 18.89
CA PRO A 687 -28.47 -6.81 20.35
C PRO A 687 -29.26 -7.93 21.05
N GLU A 688 -30.36 -8.39 20.45
CA GLU A 688 -31.34 -9.29 21.06
C GLU A 688 -30.90 -10.77 21.03
N ALA A 689 -29.96 -11.15 20.16
CA ALA A 689 -29.39 -12.50 20.11
C ALA A 689 -28.30 -12.77 21.17
N LEU A 690 -27.99 -11.79 22.03
CA LEU A 690 -26.88 -11.83 22.99
C LEU A 690 -27.38 -11.73 24.45
N ASN A 691 -28.29 -12.61 24.85
CA ASN A 691 -28.56 -12.82 26.28
C ASN A 691 -27.31 -13.36 26.97
N GLY A 692 -26.54 -12.48 27.63
CA GLY A 692 -25.48 -12.84 28.58
C GLY A 692 -24.02 -12.57 28.16
N LEU A 693 -23.77 -11.90 27.02
CA LEU A 693 -22.41 -11.52 26.62
C LEU A 693 -22.19 -10.00 26.74
N ASP A 694 -21.11 -9.65 27.43
CA ASP A 694 -20.64 -8.28 27.69
C ASP A 694 -20.48 -7.48 26.37
N PRO A 695 -21.16 -6.33 26.21
CA PRO A 695 -20.98 -5.43 25.07
C PRO A 695 -19.52 -5.00 24.85
N ALA A 696 -18.68 -4.99 25.90
CA ALA A 696 -17.26 -4.71 25.81
C ALA A 696 -16.44 -5.81 25.12
N LYS A 697 -17.04 -6.98 24.82
CA LYS A 697 -16.43 -8.08 24.04
C LYS A 697 -16.84 -8.09 22.56
N ILE A 698 -17.58 -7.07 22.11
CA ILE A 698 -18.00 -6.92 20.71
C ILE A 698 -16.89 -6.19 19.94
N SER A 699 -15.85 -6.91 19.52
CA SER A 699 -14.90 -6.40 18.50
C SER A 699 -15.40 -6.86 17.13
N GLY A 700 -16.02 -5.98 16.35
CA GLY A 700 -16.54 -6.44 15.05
C GLY A 700 -17.24 -5.40 14.21
N SER A 701 -16.69 -4.19 14.06
CA SER A 701 -17.05 -3.38 12.90
C SER A 701 -16.35 -3.93 11.66
N ASP A 702 -17.02 -3.89 10.52
CA ASP A 702 -16.44 -4.19 9.22
C ASP A 702 -16.30 -2.88 8.44
N TRP A 703 -15.05 -2.53 8.10
CA TRP A 703 -14.73 -1.31 7.36
C TRP A 703 -14.59 -1.55 5.86
N SER A 704 -14.81 -2.78 5.41
CA SER A 704 -14.48 -3.20 4.05
C SER A 704 -15.55 -2.84 3.04
N LEU A 705 -16.82 -2.67 3.44
CA LEU A 705 -17.96 -2.36 2.55
C LEU A 705 -17.63 -1.28 1.49
N PRO A 706 -17.20 -0.06 1.85
CA PRO A 706 -17.00 1.00 0.86
C PRO A 706 -15.81 0.74 -0.08
N VAL A 707 -14.96 -0.25 0.23
CA VAL A 707 -13.78 -0.61 -0.58
C VAL A 707 -13.76 -2.07 -1.08
N ASN A 708 -14.90 -2.77 -0.95
CA ASN A 708 -15.05 -4.14 -1.40
C ASN A 708 -15.53 -4.25 -2.84
N PHE A 709 -15.98 -3.16 -3.46
CA PHE A 709 -16.34 -3.16 -4.87
C PHE A 709 -15.51 -2.10 -5.58
N ALA A 710 -15.05 -2.43 -6.78
CA ALA A 710 -14.39 -1.44 -7.62
C ALA A 710 -15.39 -0.36 -8.04
N GLN A 711 -16.63 -0.77 -8.36
CA GLN A 711 -17.72 0.11 -8.77
C GLN A 711 -18.52 0.60 -7.56
N THR A 712 -18.62 1.91 -7.42
CA THR A 712 -19.33 2.59 -6.32
C THR A 712 -20.81 2.20 -6.26
N ASP A 713 -21.45 1.98 -7.41
CA ASP A 713 -22.86 1.60 -7.46
C ASP A 713 -23.13 0.27 -6.75
N LEU A 714 -22.18 -0.68 -6.80
CA LEU A 714 -22.29 -1.92 -6.04
C LEU A 714 -22.06 -1.70 -4.55
N ALA A 715 -21.11 -0.85 -4.17
CA ALA A 715 -20.91 -0.48 -2.77
C ALA A 715 -22.16 0.20 -2.19
N ARG A 716 -22.81 1.09 -2.96
CA ARG A 716 -24.07 1.74 -2.58
C ARG A 716 -25.23 0.74 -2.49
N ALA A 717 -25.36 -0.14 -3.48
CA ALA A 717 -26.36 -1.21 -3.45
C ALA A 717 -26.18 -2.11 -2.21
N ALA A 718 -24.94 -2.51 -1.89
CA ALA A 718 -24.64 -3.32 -0.70
C ALA A 718 -24.98 -2.58 0.59
N TYR A 719 -24.59 -1.30 0.69
CA TYR A 719 -24.87 -0.45 1.85
C TYR A 719 -26.37 -0.33 2.15
N TYR A 720 -27.21 -0.08 1.13
CA TYR A 720 -28.66 -0.03 1.32
C TYR A 720 -29.24 -1.42 1.61
N LEU A 721 -28.73 -2.45 0.95
CA LEU A 721 -29.22 -3.81 1.14
C LEU A 721 -28.95 -4.31 2.56
N GLU A 722 -27.83 -3.95 3.19
CA GLU A 722 -27.59 -4.24 4.62
C GLU A 722 -28.65 -3.62 5.55
N LYS A 723 -29.28 -2.51 5.14
CA LYS A 723 -30.40 -1.86 5.85
C LYS A 723 -31.77 -2.42 5.44
N GLY A 724 -31.82 -3.47 4.62
CA GLY A 724 -33.05 -4.04 4.07
C GLY A 724 -33.70 -3.16 2.98
N GLN A 725 -32.96 -2.21 2.41
CA GLN A 725 -33.42 -1.33 1.33
C GLN A 725 -32.84 -1.79 -0.01
N VAL A 726 -33.67 -1.94 -1.03
CA VAL A 726 -33.22 -2.34 -2.37
C VAL A 726 -32.93 -1.09 -3.16
N TRP A 727 -31.65 -0.76 -3.31
CA TRP A 727 -31.20 0.32 -4.18
C TRP A 727 -30.75 -0.24 -5.53
N LEU A 728 -31.24 0.35 -6.63
CA LEU A 728 -30.84 -0.02 -7.98
C LEU A 728 -30.25 1.18 -8.74
N PRO A 729 -29.14 0.97 -9.49
CA PRO A 729 -28.59 2.02 -10.35
C PRO A 729 -29.64 2.58 -11.31
N GLY A 730 -29.84 3.90 -11.27
CA GLY A 730 -30.81 4.63 -12.10
C GLY A 730 -32.23 4.73 -11.55
N TYR A 731 -32.59 3.99 -10.50
CA TYR A 731 -33.96 3.96 -9.93
C TYR A 731 -34.03 4.33 -8.44
N ASP A 732 -32.88 4.54 -7.78
CA ASP A 732 -32.78 4.78 -6.33
C ASP A 732 -33.34 3.59 -5.51
N ILE A 733 -33.91 3.84 -4.33
CA ILE A 733 -34.58 2.81 -3.51
C ILE A 733 -35.90 2.40 -4.18
N VAL A 734 -35.98 1.14 -4.60
CA VAL A 734 -37.13 0.56 -5.32
C VAL A 734 -37.99 -0.37 -4.46
N GLY A 735 -37.56 -0.69 -3.24
CA GLY A 735 -38.30 -1.59 -2.35
C GLY A 735 -37.55 -1.93 -1.07
N HIS A 736 -38.15 -2.80 -0.27
CA HIS A 736 -37.60 -3.28 0.98
C HIS A 736 -37.64 -4.80 1.05
N ILE A 737 -36.63 -5.39 1.69
CA ILE A 737 -36.53 -6.84 1.92
C ILE A 737 -36.41 -7.07 3.43
N PRO A 738 -37.22 -7.97 4.02
CA PRO A 738 -37.02 -8.36 5.40
C PRO A 738 -35.76 -9.23 5.49
N LEU A 739 -34.78 -8.78 6.26
CA LEU A 739 -33.52 -9.49 6.46
C LEU A 739 -33.35 -9.88 7.94
N CYS A 740 -32.82 -11.07 8.17
CA CYS A 740 -32.40 -11.54 9.49
C CYS A 740 -30.99 -12.16 9.41
N PRO A 741 -30.24 -12.23 10.52
CA PRO A 741 -28.99 -12.99 10.56
C PRO A 741 -29.20 -14.47 10.19
N LEU A 742 -28.27 -15.06 9.44
CA LEU A 742 -28.32 -16.49 9.10
C LEU A 742 -28.38 -17.40 10.35
N SER A 743 -27.76 -16.98 11.46
CA SER A 743 -27.80 -17.69 12.74
C SER A 743 -29.20 -17.85 13.33
N ASP A 744 -30.17 -17.05 12.88
CA ASP A 744 -31.55 -17.17 13.33
C ASP A 744 -32.19 -18.46 12.83
N PHE A 745 -31.71 -19.01 11.70
CA PHE A 745 -32.23 -20.26 11.12
C PHE A 745 -31.47 -21.51 11.56
N GLY A 746 -30.24 -21.40 12.05
CA GLY A 746 -29.39 -22.58 12.26
C GLY A 746 -27.98 -22.28 12.74
N THR A 747 -27.16 -23.32 12.81
CA THR A 747 -25.75 -23.23 13.22
C THR A 747 -24.84 -23.82 12.16
N LEU A 748 -23.63 -23.27 12.03
CA LEU A 748 -22.62 -23.78 11.09
C LEU A 748 -21.91 -25.01 11.66
N GLY A 749 -21.48 -25.88 10.75
CA GLY A 749 -20.83 -27.16 11.00
C GLY A 749 -19.49 -27.06 11.72
N PRO A 750 -18.89 -28.21 12.08
CA PRO A 750 -17.60 -28.24 12.77
C PRO A 750 -16.47 -27.74 11.87
N ASP A 751 -15.41 -27.20 12.48
CA ASP A 751 -14.20 -26.80 11.74
C ASP A 751 -13.59 -28.00 11.00
N ARG A 752 -13.02 -27.78 9.80
CA ARG A 752 -12.31 -28.82 9.04
C ARG A 752 -11.34 -29.62 9.90
N ARG A 753 -10.64 -28.91 10.80
CA ARG A 753 -9.69 -29.47 11.75
C ARG A 753 -10.36 -30.48 12.68
N ASP A 754 -11.53 -30.13 13.21
CA ASP A 754 -12.27 -30.99 14.14
C ASP A 754 -12.77 -32.25 13.46
N ILE A 755 -13.19 -32.16 12.19
CA ILE A 755 -13.56 -33.33 11.40
C ILE A 755 -12.36 -34.26 11.21
N HIS A 756 -11.20 -33.72 10.82
CA HIS A 756 -9.96 -34.51 10.70
C HIS A 756 -9.48 -35.11 12.03
N ASP A 757 -9.81 -34.49 13.16
CA ASP A 757 -9.44 -34.95 14.50
C ASP A 757 -10.47 -35.91 15.11
N GLY A 758 -11.62 -36.12 14.46
CA GLY A 758 -12.65 -37.09 14.86
C GLY A 758 -12.92 -38.21 13.85
N PHE A 759 -12.57 -38.03 12.57
CA PHE A 759 -12.85 -38.97 11.48
C PHE A 759 -11.65 -39.18 10.55
N SER A 760 -11.64 -40.32 9.87
CA SER A 760 -10.87 -40.62 8.66
C SER A 760 -11.81 -40.85 7.48
N LEU A 761 -11.30 -40.70 6.25
CA LEU A 761 -12.03 -41.12 5.06
C LEU A 761 -12.20 -42.64 5.04
N SER A 762 -13.41 -43.10 4.72
CA SER A 762 -13.75 -44.51 4.54
C SER A 762 -13.72 -44.90 3.07
N GLN A 763 -13.28 -46.12 2.77
CA GLN A 763 -13.37 -46.71 1.42
C GLN A 763 -14.73 -47.39 1.18
N THR A 764 -15.50 -47.64 2.23
CA THR A 764 -16.83 -48.26 2.16
C THR A 764 -17.90 -47.32 2.76
N PRO A 765 -19.17 -47.45 2.34
CA PRO A 765 -20.27 -46.67 2.91
C PRO A 765 -20.39 -46.86 4.43
N THR A 766 -20.58 -45.75 5.15
CA THR A 766 -20.82 -45.71 6.59
C THR A 766 -22.06 -44.88 6.90
N ALA A 767 -22.48 -44.83 8.17
CA ALA A 767 -23.57 -43.94 8.61
C ALA A 767 -23.21 -42.44 8.60
N TYR A 768 -22.02 -42.06 8.12
CA TYR A 768 -21.51 -40.70 8.15
C TYR A 768 -21.13 -40.22 6.74
N PRO A 769 -22.10 -40.01 5.82
CA PRO A 769 -21.82 -39.43 4.51
C PRO A 769 -21.21 -38.04 4.63
N CYS A 770 -20.36 -37.68 3.65
CA CYS A 770 -19.72 -36.38 3.60
C CYS A 770 -19.51 -35.86 2.19
N LEU A 771 -19.37 -34.53 2.10
CA LEU A 771 -18.75 -33.86 0.95
C LEU A 771 -17.28 -33.62 1.28
N TRP A 772 -16.40 -34.38 0.62
CA TRP A 772 -14.96 -34.26 0.80
C TRP A 772 -14.28 -33.68 -0.43
N GLY A 773 -13.54 -32.59 -0.23
CA GLY A 773 -12.90 -31.84 -1.32
C GLY A 773 -13.89 -30.98 -2.13
N HIS A 774 -13.34 -30.15 -3.02
CA HIS A 774 -14.12 -29.33 -3.94
C HIS A 774 -13.45 -29.33 -5.32
N ASP A 775 -14.19 -29.77 -6.33
CA ASP A 775 -13.85 -29.61 -7.74
C ASP A 775 -14.87 -28.66 -8.38
N ALA A 776 -14.40 -27.51 -8.86
CA ALA A 776 -15.24 -26.49 -9.49
C ALA A 776 -15.84 -26.95 -10.84
N GLY A 777 -15.25 -27.98 -11.47
CA GLY A 777 -15.77 -28.64 -12.66
C GLY A 777 -16.92 -29.60 -12.36
N GLU A 778 -16.97 -30.17 -11.16
CA GLU A 778 -17.99 -31.13 -10.75
C GLU A 778 -19.15 -30.47 -9.97
N VAL A 779 -18.85 -29.50 -9.11
CA VAL A 779 -19.86 -28.80 -8.30
C VAL A 779 -20.46 -27.64 -9.11
N VAL A 780 -21.42 -27.97 -9.97
CA VAL A 780 -22.03 -27.03 -10.93
C VAL A 780 -23.55 -26.83 -10.77
N THR A 781 -24.21 -27.68 -9.98
CA THR A 781 -25.68 -27.70 -9.77
C THR A 781 -26.04 -27.45 -8.29
N LEU A 782 -27.25 -26.94 -8.00
CA LEU A 782 -27.68 -26.67 -6.61
C LEU A 782 -27.92 -27.96 -5.80
N ALA A 783 -28.43 -29.02 -6.45
CA ALA A 783 -28.54 -30.34 -5.85
C ALA A 783 -27.20 -31.09 -5.97
N GLN A 784 -26.74 -31.65 -4.86
CA GLN A 784 -25.52 -32.44 -4.75
C GLN A 784 -25.80 -33.74 -4.00
N THR A 785 -24.96 -34.75 -4.23
CA THR A 785 -24.96 -36.00 -3.47
C THR A 785 -23.66 -36.12 -2.69
N PRO A 786 -23.63 -36.83 -1.54
CA PRO A 786 -22.38 -37.10 -0.84
C PRO A 786 -21.41 -37.85 -1.75
N ASN A 787 -20.13 -37.46 -1.74
CA ASN A 787 -19.11 -38.09 -2.58
C ASN A 787 -18.23 -39.09 -1.81
N HIS A 788 -18.25 -39.03 -0.47
CA HIS A 788 -17.45 -39.89 0.41
C HIS A 788 -18.20 -40.23 1.69
N TYR A 789 -17.59 -41.10 2.50
CA TYR A 789 -18.07 -41.49 3.82
C TYR A 789 -16.96 -41.37 4.86
N LEU A 790 -17.32 -41.07 6.10
CA LEU A 790 -16.40 -40.88 7.22
C LEU A 790 -16.43 -42.11 8.14
N ALA A 791 -15.27 -42.49 8.68
CA ALA A 791 -15.13 -43.49 9.72
C ALA A 791 -14.58 -42.83 11.01
N PRO A 792 -15.20 -43.03 12.17
CA PRO A 792 -14.71 -42.49 13.44
C PRO A 792 -13.28 -42.94 13.76
N LEU A 793 -12.44 -42.02 14.23
CA LEU A 793 -11.11 -42.37 14.70
C LEU A 793 -11.20 -43.13 16.04
N PRO A 794 -10.48 -44.26 16.20
CA PRO A 794 -10.47 -45.01 17.46
C PRO A 794 -9.63 -44.33 18.56
N GLN A 795 -8.67 -43.48 18.17
CA GLN A 795 -7.76 -42.78 19.06
C GLN A 795 -7.32 -41.44 18.46
N ALA A 796 -6.82 -40.55 19.32
CA ALA A 796 -6.30 -39.26 18.88
C ALA A 796 -5.08 -39.43 17.96
N LYS A 797 -4.91 -38.49 17.03
CA LYS A 797 -3.66 -38.33 16.29
C LYS A 797 -2.57 -37.77 17.22
N GLU A 798 -1.32 -38.08 16.92
CA GLU A 798 -0.16 -37.61 17.71
C GLU A 798 -0.20 -36.09 17.90
N GLY A 799 -0.05 -35.64 19.16
CA GLY A 799 -0.08 -34.21 19.52
C GLY A 799 -1.44 -33.52 19.42
N ARG A 800 -2.55 -34.27 19.24
CA ARG A 800 -3.90 -33.70 19.07
C ARG A 800 -4.90 -34.33 20.04
N ASN A 801 -6.03 -33.66 20.23
CA ASN A 801 -7.14 -34.19 21.02
C ASN A 801 -8.12 -34.93 20.09
N LEU A 802 -8.57 -36.13 20.50
CA LEU A 802 -9.63 -36.86 19.78
C LEU A 802 -10.95 -36.09 19.89
N ARG A 803 -11.53 -35.72 18.75
CA ARG A 803 -12.88 -35.13 18.70
C ARG A 803 -13.92 -36.24 18.61
N LYS A 804 -14.94 -36.21 19.47
CA LYS A 804 -15.91 -37.29 19.56
C LYS A 804 -17.01 -37.10 18.53
N VAL A 805 -17.40 -38.19 17.86
CA VAL A 805 -18.49 -38.21 16.87
C VAL A 805 -19.78 -37.60 17.40
N LYS A 806 -20.13 -37.88 18.65
CA LYS A 806 -21.33 -37.34 19.30
C LYS A 806 -21.35 -35.82 19.44
N ASP A 807 -20.20 -35.16 19.34
CA ASP A 807 -20.07 -33.70 19.40
C ASP A 807 -20.01 -33.10 17.98
N LEU A 808 -19.69 -33.90 16.95
CA LEU A 808 -19.53 -33.46 15.56
C LEU A 808 -20.74 -33.74 14.69
N TRP A 809 -21.29 -34.97 14.75
CA TRP A 809 -22.38 -35.40 13.88
C TRP A 809 -23.69 -34.60 14.07
N PRO A 810 -24.06 -34.13 15.28
CA PRO A 810 -25.22 -33.24 15.44
C PRO A 810 -25.12 -31.91 14.68
N LEU A 811 -23.93 -31.54 14.21
CA LEU A 811 -23.68 -30.35 13.39
C LEU A 811 -23.70 -30.66 11.88
N ALA A 812 -24.06 -31.88 11.49
CA ALA A 812 -24.32 -32.24 10.10
C ALA A 812 -25.57 -31.52 9.57
N GLY A 813 -25.60 -31.26 8.26
CA GLY A 813 -26.69 -30.51 7.63
C GLY A 813 -27.00 -31.02 6.23
N ARG A 814 -28.21 -30.75 5.76
CA ARG A 814 -28.60 -30.97 4.34
C ARG A 814 -28.22 -29.79 3.45
N VAL A 815 -27.92 -28.64 4.02
CA VAL A 815 -27.41 -27.47 3.29
C VAL A 815 -25.93 -27.32 3.60
N ALA A 816 -25.14 -26.99 2.60
CA ALA A 816 -23.74 -26.59 2.78
C ALA A 816 -23.49 -25.24 2.12
N ILE A 817 -22.76 -24.38 2.81
CA ILE A 817 -22.39 -23.02 2.41
C ILE A 817 -20.88 -22.98 2.26
N VAL A 818 -20.38 -22.27 1.28
CA VAL A 818 -18.96 -22.27 0.96
C VAL A 818 -18.09 -21.66 2.08
N GLU A 819 -16.98 -22.33 2.44
CA GLU A 819 -15.98 -21.77 3.38
C GLU A 819 -15.03 -20.82 2.66
N ARG A 820 -14.57 -21.21 1.46
CA ARG A 820 -13.59 -20.47 0.66
C ARG A 820 -13.99 -20.51 -0.81
N LEU A 821 -13.83 -19.39 -1.49
CA LEU A 821 -14.15 -19.26 -2.89
C LEU A 821 -12.93 -18.81 -3.68
N ARG A 822 -12.81 -19.38 -4.87
CA ARG A 822 -12.04 -18.78 -5.97
C ARG A 822 -13.03 -18.20 -6.97
N LEU A 823 -13.30 -16.89 -6.87
CA LEU A 823 -14.41 -16.22 -7.55
C LEU A 823 -14.39 -16.36 -9.08
N ASN A 824 -13.20 -16.51 -9.66
CA ASN A 824 -13.05 -16.63 -11.11
C ASN A 824 -13.41 -18.03 -11.67
N SER A 825 -13.43 -19.07 -10.83
CA SER A 825 -13.71 -20.46 -11.28
C SER A 825 -14.98 -21.06 -10.68
N HIS A 826 -15.39 -20.63 -9.49
CA HIS A 826 -16.53 -21.20 -8.79
C HIS A 826 -17.86 -20.65 -9.36
N LYS A 827 -18.94 -21.41 -9.11
CA LYS A 827 -20.27 -21.19 -9.69
C LYS A 827 -21.37 -21.04 -8.63
N LEU A 828 -21.13 -21.56 -7.43
CA LEU A 828 -22.14 -21.78 -6.40
C LEU A 828 -21.65 -21.27 -5.04
N LEU A 829 -22.59 -20.78 -4.24
CA LEU A 829 -22.37 -20.32 -2.87
C LEU A 829 -22.93 -21.29 -1.83
N ALA A 830 -24.01 -21.98 -2.18
CA ALA A 830 -24.65 -22.98 -1.34
C ALA A 830 -25.19 -24.14 -2.17
N VAL A 831 -25.24 -25.32 -1.57
CA VAL A 831 -25.76 -26.56 -2.18
C VAL A 831 -26.64 -27.32 -1.19
N LYS A 832 -27.50 -28.19 -1.71
CA LYS A 832 -28.39 -29.06 -0.91
C LYS A 832 -28.11 -30.54 -1.19
N PHE A 833 -28.25 -31.35 -0.13
CA PHE A 833 -28.12 -32.80 -0.13
C PHE A 833 -29.46 -33.47 0.21
N PRO A 834 -29.69 -34.71 -0.25
CA PRO A 834 -30.87 -35.50 0.14
C PRO A 834 -30.80 -36.00 1.59
N GLU A 835 -29.60 -36.10 2.16
CA GLU A 835 -29.33 -36.60 3.51
C GLU A 835 -28.35 -35.69 4.28
N LEU A 836 -28.23 -35.89 5.60
CA LEU A 836 -27.33 -35.10 6.45
C LEU A 836 -25.88 -35.44 6.12
N VAL A 837 -25.06 -34.42 5.87
CA VAL A 837 -23.63 -34.60 5.58
C VAL A 837 -22.75 -33.76 6.51
N LEU A 838 -21.47 -34.13 6.60
CA LEU A 838 -20.37 -33.26 7.04
C LEU A 838 -19.53 -32.83 5.82
N SER A 839 -18.75 -31.75 5.94
CA SER A 839 -17.81 -31.35 4.89
C SER A 839 -16.53 -30.76 5.45
N ASN A 840 -15.40 -31.03 4.78
CA ASN A 840 -14.08 -30.47 5.15
C ASN A 840 -13.69 -29.19 4.39
N VAL A 841 -14.49 -28.79 3.41
CA VAL A 841 -14.25 -27.65 2.51
C VAL A 841 -15.44 -26.70 2.41
N TRP A 842 -16.61 -27.12 2.90
CA TRP A 842 -17.83 -26.31 3.02
C TRP A 842 -18.30 -26.30 4.48
N TRP A 843 -18.95 -25.22 4.89
CA TRP A 843 -19.69 -25.17 6.14
C TRP A 843 -21.03 -25.86 5.97
N THR A 844 -21.23 -26.99 6.64
CA THR A 844 -22.59 -27.55 6.75
C THR A 844 -23.46 -26.64 7.58
N PHE A 845 -24.74 -26.55 7.27
CA PHE A 845 -25.69 -25.71 7.99
C PHE A 845 -26.74 -26.60 8.66
N CYS A 846 -26.68 -26.66 9.99
CA CYS A 846 -27.62 -27.39 10.82
C CYS A 846 -28.80 -26.48 11.14
N THR A 847 -29.86 -26.63 10.35
CA THR A 847 -31.12 -25.89 10.50
C THR A 847 -31.78 -26.21 11.86
N LYS A 848 -32.31 -25.20 12.55
CA LYS A 848 -33.07 -25.38 13.80
C LYS A 848 -34.32 -26.22 13.55
N GLN A 849 -34.74 -26.97 14.57
CA GLN A 849 -35.85 -27.93 14.46
C GLN A 849 -37.15 -27.31 13.90
N GLU A 850 -37.46 -26.05 14.25
CA GLU A 850 -38.64 -25.33 13.76
C GLU A 850 -38.59 -24.98 12.26
N PHE A 851 -37.40 -24.91 11.68
CA PHE A 851 -37.18 -24.61 10.26
C PHE A 851 -36.73 -25.84 9.46
N GLN A 852 -36.65 -27.03 10.07
CA GLN A 852 -36.26 -28.28 9.40
C GLN A 852 -37.39 -28.81 8.48
N ASN A 853 -37.66 -28.06 7.42
CA ASN A 853 -38.58 -28.39 6.34
C ASN A 853 -37.85 -28.31 5.00
N ASP A 854 -38.14 -29.25 4.09
CA ASP A 854 -37.55 -29.30 2.76
C ASP A 854 -37.82 -28.02 1.94
N ALA A 855 -39.05 -27.49 1.99
CA ALA A 855 -39.40 -26.24 1.29
C ALA A 855 -38.57 -25.04 1.78
N PHE A 856 -38.31 -24.98 3.09
CA PHE A 856 -37.51 -23.94 3.72
C PHE A 856 -36.04 -24.02 3.28
N GLU A 857 -35.44 -25.22 3.35
CA GLU A 857 -34.05 -25.44 2.92
C GLU A 857 -33.85 -25.14 1.42
N LYS A 858 -34.83 -25.49 0.58
CA LYS A 858 -34.82 -25.16 -0.86
C LYS A 858 -34.84 -23.66 -1.10
N ALA A 859 -35.74 -22.93 -0.44
CA ALA A 859 -35.81 -21.48 -0.53
C ALA A 859 -34.53 -20.79 -0.02
N LEU A 860 -33.96 -21.31 1.08
CA LEU A 860 -32.69 -20.82 1.61
C LEU A 860 -31.56 -21.01 0.60
N VAL A 861 -31.45 -22.18 -0.04
CA VAL A 861 -30.42 -22.44 -1.05
C VAL A 861 -30.59 -21.56 -2.29
N LEU A 862 -31.82 -21.27 -2.70
CA LEU A 862 -32.08 -20.29 -3.77
C LEU A 862 -31.63 -18.88 -3.38
N TRP A 863 -32.03 -18.40 -2.19
CA TRP A 863 -31.60 -17.10 -1.69
C TRP A 863 -30.07 -17.00 -1.67
N LEU A 864 -29.41 -18.00 -1.08
CA LEU A 864 -27.96 -18.00 -0.93
C LEU A 864 -27.20 -17.98 -2.27
N ASN A 865 -27.81 -18.43 -3.37
CA ASN A 865 -27.24 -18.37 -4.72
C ASN A 865 -27.76 -17.20 -5.58
N SER A 866 -28.63 -16.35 -5.04
CA SER A 866 -29.16 -15.17 -5.73
C SER A 866 -28.14 -14.04 -5.87
N THR A 867 -28.44 -13.08 -6.75
CA THR A 867 -27.64 -11.86 -6.91
C THR A 867 -27.59 -11.02 -5.63
N PHE A 868 -28.69 -10.96 -4.86
CA PHE A 868 -28.71 -10.23 -3.59
C PHE A 868 -27.78 -10.82 -2.55
N ASN A 869 -27.83 -12.15 -2.35
CA ASN A 869 -26.94 -12.78 -1.37
C ASN A 869 -25.49 -12.73 -1.85
N LEU A 870 -25.22 -12.86 -3.15
CA LEU A 870 -23.87 -12.68 -3.68
C LEU A 870 -23.33 -11.27 -3.38
N LEU A 871 -24.15 -10.23 -3.53
CA LEU A 871 -23.78 -8.86 -3.18
C LEU A 871 -23.44 -8.72 -1.69
N LEU A 872 -24.33 -9.18 -0.80
CA LEU A 872 -24.11 -9.14 0.66
C LEU A 872 -22.90 -9.95 1.10
N LEU A 873 -22.75 -11.17 0.57
CA LEU A 873 -21.65 -12.04 0.91
C LEU A 873 -20.31 -11.43 0.49
N LEU A 874 -20.24 -10.84 -0.71
CA LEU A 874 -19.03 -10.17 -1.19
C LEU A 874 -18.72 -8.88 -0.43
N ALA A 875 -19.73 -8.21 0.12
CA ALA A 875 -19.54 -7.04 0.98
C ALA A 875 -18.85 -7.37 2.31
N HIS A 876 -18.87 -8.64 2.75
CA HIS A 876 -18.27 -9.11 4.01
C HIS A 876 -17.10 -10.09 3.86
N ARG A 877 -16.49 -10.16 2.67
CA ARG A 877 -15.44 -11.16 2.40
C ARG A 877 -14.13 -10.87 3.14
N GLU A 878 -13.44 -11.92 3.55
CA GLU A 878 -12.01 -11.84 3.90
C GLU A 878 -11.19 -12.11 2.63
N GLU A 879 -10.62 -11.05 2.07
CA GLU A 879 -9.80 -11.12 0.85
C GLU A 879 -8.34 -11.39 1.19
N THR A 880 -7.76 -12.44 0.60
CA THR A 880 -6.33 -12.76 0.80
C THR A 880 -5.50 -12.44 -0.43
N GLU A 881 -5.87 -12.90 -1.62
CA GLU A 881 -5.13 -12.71 -2.89
C GLU A 881 -6.13 -12.38 -4.02
N GLY A 882 -6.82 -11.25 -3.89
CA GLY A 882 -7.89 -10.86 -4.82
C GLY A 882 -9.03 -11.88 -4.86
N ALA A 883 -9.13 -12.65 -5.94
CA ALA A 883 -10.23 -13.62 -6.16
C ALA A 883 -10.25 -14.79 -5.17
N TRP A 884 -9.18 -15.00 -4.40
CA TRP A 884 -9.14 -16.00 -3.32
C TRP A 884 -9.65 -15.39 -2.01
N ILE A 885 -10.86 -15.80 -1.63
CA ILE A 885 -11.59 -15.23 -0.50
C ILE A 885 -12.08 -16.32 0.45
N GLY A 886 -12.26 -15.95 1.72
CA GLY A 886 -12.76 -16.84 2.75
C GLY A 886 -13.88 -16.21 3.58
N PHE A 887 -14.66 -17.07 4.22
CA PHE A 887 -15.71 -16.68 5.14
C PHE A 887 -15.59 -17.47 6.45
N LYS A 888 -15.44 -16.72 7.55
CA LYS A 888 -15.39 -17.27 8.91
C LYS A 888 -16.79 -17.48 9.46
N LYS A 889 -16.92 -18.38 10.44
CA LYS A 889 -18.21 -18.66 11.09
C LYS A 889 -18.89 -17.43 11.68
N PRO A 890 -18.21 -16.50 12.39
CA PRO A 890 -18.88 -15.32 12.92
C PRO A 890 -19.47 -14.43 11.81
N THR A 891 -18.71 -14.26 10.71
CA THR A 891 -19.15 -13.49 9.53
C THR A 891 -20.36 -14.14 8.87
N LEU A 892 -20.33 -15.45 8.61
CA LEU A 892 -21.45 -16.15 7.99
C LEU A 892 -22.67 -16.22 8.91
N GLY A 893 -22.48 -16.42 10.22
CA GLY A 893 -23.59 -16.44 11.18
C GLY A 893 -24.32 -15.09 11.24
N GLY A 894 -23.57 -13.99 11.18
CA GLY A 894 -24.13 -12.64 11.15
C GLY A 894 -24.55 -12.14 9.76
N LEU A 895 -24.34 -12.92 8.70
CA LEU A 895 -24.68 -12.53 7.33
C LEU A 895 -26.19 -12.26 7.23
N PRO A 896 -26.61 -11.07 6.73
CA PRO A 896 -28.01 -10.80 6.48
C PRO A 896 -28.53 -11.72 5.38
N VAL A 897 -29.62 -12.43 5.65
CA VAL A 897 -30.34 -13.27 4.67
C VAL A 897 -31.82 -12.93 4.68
N LEU A 898 -32.53 -13.27 3.61
CA LEU A 898 -33.98 -13.10 3.54
C LEU A 898 -34.63 -13.79 4.73
N ASP A 899 -35.47 -13.05 5.46
CA ASP A 899 -36.28 -13.61 6.54
C ASP A 899 -37.38 -14.49 5.94
N LEU A 900 -37.03 -15.75 5.67
CA LEU A 900 -37.95 -16.77 5.17
C LEU A 900 -39.10 -17.06 6.13
N SER A 901 -38.96 -16.75 7.43
CA SER A 901 -40.04 -16.94 8.42
C SER A 901 -41.14 -15.89 8.27
N SER A 902 -40.83 -14.74 7.65
CA SER A 902 -41.80 -13.69 7.35
C SER A 902 -42.62 -13.94 6.07
N LEU A 903 -42.21 -14.92 5.24
CA LEU A 903 -42.89 -15.22 3.99
C LEU A 903 -44.22 -15.97 4.21
N GLN A 904 -45.20 -15.68 3.38
CA GLN A 904 -46.44 -16.46 3.32
C GLN A 904 -46.14 -17.89 2.85
N PRO A 905 -46.88 -18.91 3.31
CA PRO A 905 -46.66 -20.30 2.88
C PRO A 905 -46.64 -20.47 1.35
N ALA A 906 -47.53 -19.79 0.63
CA ALA A 906 -47.57 -19.82 -0.83
C ALA A 906 -46.34 -19.19 -1.51
N GLN A 907 -45.68 -18.22 -0.86
CA GLN A 907 -44.42 -17.64 -1.35
C GLN A 907 -43.26 -18.62 -1.14
N LEU A 908 -43.19 -19.27 0.03
CA LEU A 908 -42.20 -20.30 0.34
C LEU A 908 -42.31 -21.50 -0.62
N ASP A 909 -43.53 -21.99 -0.85
CA ASP A 909 -43.80 -23.10 -1.77
C ASP A 909 -43.42 -22.74 -3.21
N ARG A 910 -43.64 -21.48 -3.63
CA ARG A 910 -43.22 -21.00 -4.94
C ARG A 910 -41.71 -21.03 -5.10
N LEU A 911 -40.95 -20.59 -4.10
CA LEU A 911 -39.49 -20.67 -4.13
C LEU A 911 -39.03 -22.13 -4.15
N ALA A 912 -39.61 -23.01 -3.33
CA ALA A 912 -39.30 -24.43 -3.34
C ALA A 912 -39.56 -25.09 -4.71
N ALA A 913 -40.67 -24.74 -5.37
CA ALA A 913 -40.98 -25.23 -6.71
C ALA A 913 -40.00 -24.72 -7.78
N VAL A 914 -39.50 -23.49 -7.66
CA VAL A 914 -38.44 -22.97 -8.55
C VAL A 914 -37.16 -23.75 -8.33
N TYR A 915 -36.77 -24.01 -7.07
CA TYR A 915 -35.61 -24.83 -6.76
C TYR A 915 -35.70 -26.18 -7.47
N ASP A 916 -36.83 -26.87 -7.36
CA ASP A 916 -36.99 -28.19 -7.97
C ASP A 916 -36.85 -28.19 -9.50
N ARG A 917 -37.19 -27.07 -10.16
CA ARG A 917 -36.97 -26.91 -11.61
C ARG A 917 -35.49 -26.70 -11.96
N VAL A 918 -34.78 -25.87 -11.19
CA VAL A 918 -33.41 -25.45 -11.53
C VAL A 918 -32.32 -26.26 -10.83
N ALA A 919 -32.66 -27.14 -9.88
CA ALA A 919 -31.69 -27.79 -9.00
C ALA A 919 -30.65 -28.66 -9.73
N GLY A 920 -31.04 -29.24 -10.87
CA GLY A 920 -30.16 -30.04 -11.74
C GLY A 920 -29.53 -29.27 -12.90
N GLU A 921 -29.85 -27.98 -13.05
CA GLU A 921 -29.30 -27.15 -14.13
C GLU A 921 -27.92 -26.61 -13.73
N ALA A 922 -26.99 -26.61 -14.68
CA ALA A 922 -25.62 -26.15 -14.44
C ALA A 922 -25.55 -24.62 -14.43
N LEU A 923 -25.07 -24.01 -13.34
CA LEU A 923 -24.82 -22.58 -13.28
C LEU A 923 -23.53 -22.20 -14.01
N ALA A 924 -23.50 -20.98 -14.53
CA ALA A 924 -22.28 -20.40 -15.07
C ALA A 924 -21.35 -19.97 -13.94
N THR A 925 -20.07 -19.74 -14.27
CA THR A 925 -19.12 -19.13 -13.31
C THR A 925 -19.59 -17.73 -12.93
N PHE A 926 -19.16 -17.23 -11.78
CA PHE A 926 -19.54 -15.87 -11.34
C PHE A 926 -19.16 -14.80 -12.37
N ALA A 927 -18.03 -14.94 -13.08
CA ALA A 927 -17.64 -14.05 -14.17
C ALA A 927 -18.64 -14.00 -15.35
N ARG A 928 -19.49 -15.02 -15.51
CA ARG A 928 -20.52 -15.10 -16.55
C ARG A 928 -21.94 -14.96 -16.00
N MET A 929 -22.11 -14.60 -14.73
CA MET A 929 -23.42 -14.55 -14.08
C MET A 929 -24.40 -13.57 -14.76
N GLY A 930 -23.88 -12.52 -15.43
CA GLY A 930 -24.71 -11.55 -16.15
C GLY A 930 -25.56 -12.17 -17.27
N GLU A 931 -25.10 -13.29 -17.84
CA GLU A 931 -25.72 -14.04 -18.94
C GLU A 931 -26.31 -15.39 -18.50
N ASP A 932 -26.21 -15.74 -17.22
CA ASP A 932 -26.61 -17.05 -16.69
C ASP A 932 -28.15 -17.16 -16.63
N PRO A 933 -28.78 -18.04 -17.45
CA PRO A 933 -30.23 -18.18 -17.48
C PRO A 933 -30.77 -18.79 -16.19
N VAL A 934 -30.00 -19.66 -15.53
CA VAL A 934 -30.41 -20.31 -14.27
C VAL A 934 -30.46 -19.29 -13.16
N ARG A 935 -29.41 -18.48 -13.02
CA ARG A 935 -29.37 -17.41 -12.01
C ARG A 935 -30.41 -16.33 -12.27
N LEU A 936 -30.69 -16.03 -13.54
CA LEU A 936 -31.81 -15.16 -13.91
C LEU A 936 -33.17 -15.71 -13.45
N GLU A 937 -33.41 -17.02 -13.57
CA GLU A 937 -34.65 -17.63 -13.04
C GLU A 937 -34.73 -17.55 -11.51
N ILE A 938 -33.61 -17.76 -10.80
CA ILE A 938 -33.52 -17.59 -9.34
C ILE A 938 -33.88 -16.14 -8.95
N ASP A 939 -33.23 -15.16 -9.58
CA ASP A 939 -33.45 -13.75 -9.28
C ASP A 939 -34.90 -13.31 -9.60
N ARG A 940 -35.48 -13.78 -10.71
CA ARG A 940 -36.87 -13.51 -11.06
C ARG A 940 -37.83 -14.07 -10.03
N ALA A 941 -37.64 -15.31 -9.59
CA ALA A 941 -38.49 -15.92 -8.59
C ALA A 941 -38.47 -15.15 -7.26
N ILE A 942 -37.29 -14.71 -6.82
CA ILE A 942 -37.13 -13.90 -5.60
C ILE A 942 -37.77 -12.52 -5.80
N ALA A 943 -37.51 -11.85 -6.92
CA ALA A 943 -38.08 -10.54 -7.21
C ALA A 943 -39.62 -10.58 -7.28
N GLU A 944 -40.21 -11.58 -7.94
CA GLU A 944 -41.66 -11.77 -8.00
C GLU A 944 -42.29 -12.02 -6.63
N VAL A 945 -41.67 -12.87 -5.81
CA VAL A 945 -42.15 -13.17 -4.46
C VAL A 945 -42.14 -11.93 -3.57
N LEU A 946 -41.12 -11.07 -3.73
CA LEU A 946 -40.93 -9.87 -2.92
C LEU A 946 -41.54 -8.59 -3.54
N GLY A 947 -42.11 -8.67 -4.74
CA GLY A 947 -42.67 -7.51 -5.44
C GLY A 947 -41.61 -6.48 -5.90
N LEU A 948 -40.41 -6.95 -6.25
CA LEU A 948 -39.27 -6.13 -6.66
C LEU A 948 -39.10 -6.09 -8.19
N PRO A 949 -38.43 -5.05 -8.73
CA PRO A 949 -38.07 -5.00 -10.15
C PRO A 949 -36.93 -5.97 -10.52
N ASP A 950 -36.60 -6.04 -11.81
CA ASP A 950 -35.54 -6.89 -12.35
C ASP A 950 -34.15 -6.49 -11.81
N LEU A 951 -33.37 -7.49 -11.42
CA LEU A 951 -32.03 -7.36 -10.83
C LEU A 951 -30.90 -7.44 -11.87
N ALA A 952 -31.23 -7.49 -13.16
CA ALA A 952 -30.25 -7.63 -14.24
C ALA A 952 -29.12 -6.59 -14.20
N ALA A 953 -29.40 -5.35 -13.76
CA ALA A 953 -28.38 -4.31 -13.61
C ALA A 953 -27.30 -4.71 -12.58
N LEU A 954 -27.71 -5.11 -11.37
CA LEU A 954 -26.78 -5.55 -10.32
C LEU A 954 -26.00 -6.79 -10.74
N ARG A 955 -26.68 -7.79 -11.33
CA ARG A 955 -26.04 -9.04 -11.76
C ARG A 955 -24.97 -8.79 -12.83
N ARG A 956 -25.21 -7.87 -13.77
CA ARG A 956 -24.22 -7.49 -14.80
C ARG A 956 -23.05 -6.72 -14.21
N LEU A 957 -23.29 -5.76 -13.31
CA LEU A 957 -22.23 -5.02 -12.64
C LEU A 957 -21.33 -5.95 -11.81
N LEU A 958 -21.93 -6.86 -11.04
CA LEU A 958 -21.19 -7.89 -10.30
C LEU A 958 -20.36 -8.78 -11.24
N ALA A 959 -20.89 -9.18 -12.40
CA ALA A 959 -20.14 -9.99 -13.37
C ALA A 959 -18.89 -9.27 -13.92
N GLN A 960 -18.89 -7.93 -13.89
CA GLN A 960 -17.80 -7.08 -14.35
C GLN A 960 -16.78 -6.75 -13.27
N GLU A 961 -17.07 -7.05 -11.99
CA GLU A 961 -16.13 -6.74 -10.91
C GLU A 961 -14.77 -7.41 -11.14
N PRO A 962 -13.65 -6.67 -11.05
CA PRO A 962 -12.31 -7.21 -11.31
C PRO A 962 -11.98 -8.44 -10.47
N VAL A 963 -12.43 -8.45 -9.20
CA VAL A 963 -12.20 -9.57 -8.27
C VAL A 963 -12.92 -10.86 -8.70
N ILE A 964 -13.92 -10.74 -9.58
CA ILE A 964 -14.71 -11.85 -10.12
C ILE A 964 -14.21 -12.24 -11.51
N CYS A 965 -14.12 -11.27 -12.43
CA CYS A 965 -13.82 -11.55 -13.83
C CYS A 965 -12.32 -11.59 -14.17
N LEU A 966 -11.47 -11.13 -13.24
CA LEU A 966 -10.02 -10.95 -13.42
C LEU A 966 -9.66 -10.07 -14.63
N LYS A 967 -10.55 -9.11 -14.97
CA LYS A 967 -10.31 -8.10 -15.99
C LYS A 967 -10.31 -6.72 -15.35
N LYS A 968 -9.44 -5.84 -15.84
CA LYS A 968 -9.42 -4.42 -15.47
C LYS A 968 -10.73 -3.76 -15.92
N LEU A 969 -11.25 -2.85 -15.11
CA LEU A 969 -12.34 -1.94 -15.51
C LEU A 969 -11.75 -0.73 -16.25
N GLY A 970 -12.48 -0.21 -17.24
CA GLY A 970 -12.03 0.90 -18.09
C GLY A 970 -11.38 0.42 -19.36
#